data_AF-A0A956GXV1-F1
#
_entry.id   AF-A0A956GXV1-F1
#
_cell.length_a   1.000
_cell.length_b   1.000
_cell.length_c   1.000
_cell.angle_alpha   90.00
_cell.angle_beta   90.00
_cell.angle_gamma   90.00
#
_symmetry.space_group_name_H-M   'P 1'
#
loop_
_entity.id
_entity.type
_entity.pdbx_description
1 polymer ?
#
loop_
_entity_poly.entity_id
_entity_poly.type
_entity_poly.pdbx_seq_one_letter_code
_entity_poly.pdbx_strand_id
1 'polypeptide(L)'
;EGHDHAFWRQVHDREAALLAANPIGGRIERLPAIEPRLLGPEFGGAERGKALFVDTLGFADPQVMAGRPHAPDLAEVARSYGSGSGSRLRPRHHVLARWARDGLCRILLTTNYDLLLEGAYRLAGFACRYSDRPDVEPQPPPLLTDVSHFTRIGEAVEFFRFGNTHRSALIAKIHGCAERYRTLRAAVLAALAACDGAADDLSRDRLERVLASARRDFANYLPAIVFTFREIQNWRHDAWSRDLLANLLRTRSMVFCGYSTQDRVLHDAFRTVYEEMAGVHQRTRVSASLLRGIVEGRRDAEGRPISAGAGAAAEASWVQLGTERMADARNARAFFLGASGRLEFDALEVLRAASRAEGIEDPPQTDHPNYLQFCIEGADEDGGEERRFPSLDQSMRWLWHRTARIRQQEAVEVDLRRAVATLFAHPGSERERERIIARLLELTAAELALAFDWETRSPSESEFDRVVGWSDRFFVGLLREFATGEALLRRRGPGHLGMFLPGGRQPWFFPPSEHPQWTAWALVVEIALRRMIACWQGVLADWTRPTPLLAPALSHRPAVSFSQGSATAPSTPRALAITLTGLDRRAAPSRIRGAFVGRVHHWRLRGSAIPWWSAEQPPPAGTPGAASLWAWAAHEQPSAEMIAALPMQLGIVRSVESGFSRPLRVA
;
A
#
# COMPACT_ATOMS: atom_id res chain seq x y z
N GLU A 1 8.79 25.02 40.28
CA GLU A 1 9.47 24.11 41.22
C GLU A 1 8.41 23.28 41.96
N GLY A 2 8.49 21.95 41.87
CA GLY A 2 7.93 21.05 42.90
C GLY A 2 6.50 20.51 42.77
N HIS A 3 6.03 20.05 41.60
CA HIS A 3 4.95 19.05 41.61
C HIS A 3 5.58 17.67 41.85
N ASP A 4 5.44 17.16 43.08
CA ASP A 4 5.87 15.81 43.47
C ASP A 4 5.17 14.74 42.60
N HIS A 5 5.77 13.56 42.45
CA HIS A 5 5.23 12.42 41.70
C HIS A 5 3.77 12.10 42.12
N ALA A 6 3.41 12.37 43.37
CA ALA A 6 2.05 12.25 43.87
C ALA A 6 1.04 13.15 43.15
N PHE A 7 1.41 14.39 42.80
CA PHE A 7 0.55 15.33 42.07
C PHE A 7 0.22 14.83 40.66
N TRP A 8 1.22 14.40 39.90
CA TRP A 8 1.01 13.89 38.54
C TRP A 8 0.19 12.60 38.52
N ARG A 9 0.38 11.73 39.52
CA ARG A 9 -0.48 10.57 39.72
C ARG A 9 -1.93 10.99 39.97
N GLN A 10 -2.18 11.98 40.83
CA GLN A 10 -3.53 12.50 41.09
C GLN A 10 -4.18 13.14 39.87
N VAL A 11 -3.42 13.88 39.06
CA VAL A 11 -3.91 14.44 37.78
C VAL A 11 -4.33 13.30 36.85
N HIS A 12 -3.49 12.28 36.71
CA HIS A 12 -3.78 11.11 35.86
C HIS A 12 -5.01 10.32 36.35
N ASP A 13 -5.11 10.08 37.66
CA ASP A 13 -6.26 9.40 38.26
C ASP A 13 -7.56 10.19 38.06
N ARG A 14 -7.49 11.53 38.19
CA ARG A 14 -8.63 12.42 37.94
C ARG A 14 -9.04 12.42 36.47
N GLU A 15 -8.10 12.49 35.54
CA GLU A 15 -8.38 12.40 34.11
C GLU A 15 -9.04 11.05 33.79
N ALA A 16 -8.50 9.94 34.29
CA ALA A 16 -9.08 8.61 34.13
C ALA A 16 -10.51 8.52 34.69
N ALA A 17 -10.78 9.15 35.84
CA ALA A 17 -12.11 9.23 36.43
C ALA A 17 -13.08 10.08 35.59
N LEU A 18 -12.64 11.22 35.07
CA LEU A 18 -13.45 12.10 34.21
C LEU A 18 -13.84 11.42 32.90
N LEU A 19 -12.92 10.68 32.28
CA LEU A 19 -13.15 9.92 31.05
C LEU A 19 -14.07 8.71 31.29
N ALA A 20 -14.00 8.09 32.47
CA ALA A 20 -14.93 7.03 32.86
C ALA A 20 -16.35 7.57 33.15
N ALA A 21 -16.45 8.77 33.73
CA ALA A 21 -17.72 9.40 34.08
C ALA A 21 -18.43 10.06 32.88
N ASN A 22 -17.68 10.50 31.87
CA ASN A 22 -18.21 11.09 30.64
C ASN A 22 -17.70 10.31 29.44
N PRO A 23 -18.31 9.17 29.10
CA PRO A 23 -17.93 8.43 27.90
C PRO A 23 -18.26 9.28 26.68
N ILE A 24 -17.28 10.04 26.19
CA ILE A 24 -17.37 10.73 24.90
C ILE A 24 -17.57 9.63 23.85
N GLY A 25 -18.49 9.84 22.90
CA GLY A 25 -18.67 8.91 21.78
C GLY A 25 -17.36 8.71 21.03
N GLY A 26 -16.71 7.56 21.22
CA GLY A 26 -15.38 7.27 20.68
C GLY A 26 -14.51 6.49 21.67
N ARG A 27 -13.40 5.92 21.18
CA ARG A 27 -12.42 5.25 22.03
C ARG A 27 -11.46 6.28 22.60
N ILE A 28 -11.59 6.57 23.88
CA ILE A 28 -10.60 7.36 24.61
C ILE A 28 -9.48 6.41 25.05
N GLU A 29 -8.30 6.55 24.44
CA GLU A 29 -7.14 5.74 24.81
C GLU A 29 -6.48 6.35 26.05
N ARG A 30 -6.24 5.50 27.07
CA ARG A 30 -5.62 5.93 28.31
C ARG A 30 -4.12 6.13 28.08
N LEU A 31 -3.64 7.34 28.32
CA LEU A 31 -2.22 7.65 28.26
C LEU A 31 -1.45 6.96 29.40
N PRO A 32 -0.17 6.63 29.23
CA PRO A 32 0.69 6.20 30.33
C PRO A 32 0.93 7.36 31.31
N ALA A 33 1.34 7.03 32.53
CA ALA A 33 1.74 8.03 33.51
C ALA A 33 2.88 8.92 32.97
N ILE A 34 2.71 10.23 33.15
CA ILE A 34 3.70 11.24 32.79
C ILE A 34 4.87 11.15 33.78
N GLU A 35 6.09 11.03 33.28
CA GLU A 35 7.31 11.08 34.11
C GLU A 35 7.88 12.51 34.07
N PRO A 36 7.73 13.31 35.13
CA PRO A 36 8.23 14.69 35.14
C PRO A 36 9.76 14.79 35.17
N ARG A 37 10.48 13.70 35.53
CA ARG A 37 11.95 13.68 35.63
C ARG A 37 12.66 13.36 34.32
N LEU A 38 11.93 13.28 33.19
CA LEU A 38 12.50 12.99 31.87
C LEU A 38 13.62 13.97 31.51
N LEU A 39 13.49 15.23 31.88
CA LEU A 39 14.54 16.25 31.72
C LEU A 39 14.75 16.96 33.06
N GLY A 40 16.02 17.06 33.47
CA GLY A 40 16.39 17.66 34.74
C GLY A 40 16.32 19.19 34.78
N PRO A 41 16.63 19.82 35.94
CA PRO A 41 16.68 21.27 36.10
C PRO A 41 17.65 21.95 35.13
N GLU A 42 18.71 21.25 34.71
CA GLU A 42 19.75 21.70 33.78
C GLU A 42 19.25 22.02 32.36
N PHE A 43 18.06 21.54 31.98
CA PHE A 43 17.42 21.86 30.70
C PHE A 43 16.46 23.05 30.83
N GLY A 44 16.29 23.80 29.75
CA GLY A 44 15.39 24.96 29.73
C GLY A 44 13.91 24.58 29.90
N GLY A 45 13.09 25.59 30.23
CA GLY A 45 11.65 25.41 30.38
C GLY A 45 10.95 25.00 29.08
N ALA A 46 11.50 25.41 27.93
CA ALA A 46 10.95 25.08 26.61
C ALA A 46 11.10 23.59 26.29
N GLU A 47 12.27 23.00 26.55
CA GLU A 47 12.56 21.58 26.31
C GLU A 47 11.72 20.71 27.24
N ARG A 48 11.66 21.05 28.54
CA ARG A 48 10.81 20.34 29.50
C ARG A 48 9.32 20.42 29.14
N GLY A 49 8.86 21.62 28.77
CA GLY A 49 7.47 21.84 28.35
C GLY A 49 7.12 21.06 27.08
N LYS A 50 8.05 20.99 26.11
CA LYS A 50 7.88 20.21 24.88
C LYS A 50 7.83 18.71 25.16
N ALA A 51 8.71 18.18 25.99
CA ALA A 51 8.67 16.77 26.39
C ALA A 51 7.34 16.41 27.05
N LEU A 52 6.87 17.24 27.99
CA LEU A 52 5.56 17.07 28.63
C LEU A 52 4.42 17.08 27.61
N PHE A 53 4.41 18.07 26.71
CA PHE A 53 3.40 18.19 25.66
C PHE A 53 3.37 16.94 24.75
N VAL A 54 4.53 16.47 24.30
CA VAL A 54 4.64 15.27 23.45
C VAL A 54 4.14 14.01 24.17
N ASP A 55 4.43 13.85 25.47
CA ASP A 55 3.89 12.77 26.28
C ASP A 55 2.35 12.83 26.36
N THR A 56 1.78 14.04 26.53
CA THR A 56 0.31 14.22 26.56
C THR A 56 -0.39 13.96 25.22
N LEU A 57 0.34 14.04 24.11
CA LEU A 57 -0.18 13.63 22.80
C LEU A 57 -0.13 12.11 22.59
N GLY A 58 0.38 11.35 23.55
CA GLY A 58 0.44 9.89 23.49
C GLY A 58 1.57 9.32 22.64
N PHE A 59 2.63 10.09 22.37
CA PHE A 59 3.82 9.57 21.68
C PHE A 59 4.45 8.40 22.44
N ALA A 60 4.38 8.40 23.77
CA ALA A 60 4.87 7.31 24.61
C ALA A 60 4.08 6.01 24.43
N ASP A 61 2.85 6.06 23.93
CA ASP A 61 1.96 4.89 23.84
C ASP A 61 1.89 4.32 22.41
N PRO A 62 2.28 3.05 22.21
CA PRO A 62 2.03 2.31 20.97
C PRO A 62 0.55 2.18 20.60
N GLN A 63 -0.37 2.23 21.57
CA GLN A 63 -1.79 2.23 21.29
C GLN A 63 -2.25 3.55 20.70
N VAL A 64 -1.68 4.70 21.07
CA VAL A 64 -2.05 6.00 20.49
C VAL A 64 -1.37 6.23 19.15
N MET A 65 -0.03 6.25 19.13
CA MET A 65 0.75 6.54 17.92
C MET A 65 1.04 5.27 17.09
N ALA A 66 0.00 4.49 16.85
CA ALA A 66 -0.12 3.40 15.87
C ALA A 66 0.91 2.26 15.85
N GLY A 67 0.85 1.39 16.85
CA GLY A 67 1.29 -0.02 16.78
C GLY A 67 2.76 -0.27 17.08
N ARG A 68 3.16 -1.54 16.90
CA ARG A 68 4.49 -2.08 17.17
C ARG A 68 5.06 -2.76 15.92
N PRO A 69 5.62 -2.00 14.96
CA PRO A 69 6.12 -2.56 13.71
C PRO A 69 7.37 -3.44 13.91
N HIS A 70 8.07 -3.28 15.03
CA HIS A 70 9.30 -4.03 15.36
C HIS A 70 9.06 -5.12 16.39
N ALA A 71 7.79 -5.48 16.66
CA ALA A 71 7.50 -6.67 17.42
C ALA A 71 8.16 -7.89 16.73
N PRO A 72 8.75 -8.82 17.49
CA PRO A 72 9.54 -9.92 16.93
C PRO A 72 8.67 -10.83 16.06
N ASP A 73 7.43 -11.10 16.47
CA ASP A 73 6.46 -11.91 15.73
C ASP A 73 5.51 -11.03 14.90
N LEU A 74 5.32 -11.39 13.63
CA LEU A 74 4.38 -10.71 12.74
C LEU A 74 2.93 -10.76 13.26
N ALA A 75 2.56 -11.78 14.06
CA ALA A 75 1.18 -11.85 14.57
C ALA A 75 0.97 -10.81 15.66
N GLU A 76 2.01 -10.51 16.43
CA GLU A 76 2.01 -9.40 17.38
C GLU A 76 1.93 -8.06 16.66
N VAL A 77 2.70 -7.88 15.57
CA VAL A 77 2.57 -6.71 14.69
C VAL A 77 1.11 -6.54 14.28
N ALA A 78 0.50 -7.56 13.65
CA ALA A 78 -0.89 -7.50 13.20
C ALA A 78 -1.89 -7.18 14.32
N ARG A 79 -1.72 -7.79 15.51
CA ARG A 79 -2.57 -7.51 16.68
C ARG A 79 -2.42 -6.07 17.16
N SER A 80 -1.21 -5.49 17.13
CA SER A 80 -0.95 -4.11 17.59
C SER A 80 -1.70 -3.06 16.76
N TYR A 81 -2.06 -3.39 15.52
CA TYR A 81 -2.87 -2.53 14.64
C TYR A 81 -4.36 -2.90 14.63
N GLY A 82 -4.74 -4.07 15.18
CA GLY A 82 -6.10 -4.62 15.12
C GLY A 82 -6.95 -4.42 16.38
N SER A 83 -6.58 -3.52 17.30
CA SER A 83 -7.33 -3.30 18.54
C SER A 83 -8.69 -2.63 18.29
N GLY A 84 -9.81 -3.25 18.70
CA GLY A 84 -11.15 -2.65 18.69
C GLY A 84 -12.07 -3.09 17.54
N SER A 85 -12.91 -2.18 17.04
CA SER A 85 -13.93 -2.39 15.99
C SER A 85 -13.37 -2.54 14.56
N GLY A 86 -12.06 -2.39 14.36
CA GLY A 86 -11.43 -2.50 13.05
C GLY A 86 -9.91 -2.36 13.09
N SER A 87 -9.26 -2.65 11.96
CA SER A 87 -7.82 -2.42 11.77
C SER A 87 -7.57 -0.92 11.58
N ARG A 88 -6.60 -0.36 12.29
CA ARG A 88 -6.12 1.02 12.06
C ARG A 88 -5.38 1.15 10.73
N LEU A 89 -4.81 0.05 10.24
CA LEU A 89 -4.28 -0.03 8.89
C LEU A 89 -5.44 -0.10 7.90
N ARG A 90 -5.62 0.99 7.17
CA ARG A 90 -6.52 1.11 6.02
C ARG A 90 -5.91 0.56 4.72
N PRO A 91 -6.73 0.21 3.72
CA PRO A 91 -6.25 -0.28 2.42
C PRO A 91 -5.13 0.55 1.79
N ARG A 92 -5.18 1.89 1.85
CA ARG A 92 -4.12 2.76 1.33
C ARG A 92 -2.71 2.46 1.86
N HIS A 93 -2.57 2.12 3.15
CA HIS A 93 -1.27 1.79 3.73
C HIS A 93 -0.72 0.49 3.14
N HIS A 94 -1.58 -0.51 2.95
CA HIS A 94 -1.19 -1.78 2.33
C HIS A 94 -0.83 -1.61 0.86
N VAL A 95 -1.53 -0.75 0.11
CA VAL A 95 -1.18 -0.43 -1.28
C VAL A 95 0.21 0.20 -1.37
N LEU A 96 0.50 1.20 -0.53
CA LEU A 96 1.82 1.84 -0.49
C LEU A 96 2.93 0.83 -0.17
N ALA A 97 2.71 -0.04 0.82
CA ALA A 97 3.66 -1.09 1.15
C ALA A 97 3.88 -2.10 0.00
N ARG A 98 2.83 -2.41 -0.77
CA ARG A 98 2.93 -3.29 -1.95
C ARG A 98 3.74 -2.63 -3.06
N TRP A 99 3.46 -1.38 -3.41
CA TRP A 99 4.27 -0.65 -4.39
C TRP A 99 5.73 -0.51 -3.98
N ALA A 100 5.99 -0.29 -2.69
CA ALA A 100 7.36 -0.26 -2.20
C ALA A 100 8.06 -1.60 -2.36
N ARG A 101 7.38 -2.72 -2.05
CA ARG A 101 7.94 -4.06 -2.16
C ARG A 101 8.11 -4.52 -3.61
N ASP A 102 7.23 -4.10 -4.51
CA ASP A 102 7.38 -4.29 -5.96
C ASP A 102 8.44 -3.35 -6.57
N GLY A 103 9.07 -2.48 -5.77
CA GLY A 103 10.10 -1.56 -6.21
C GLY A 103 9.61 -0.32 -6.95
N LEU A 104 8.30 -0.11 -7.04
CA LEU A 104 7.65 1.01 -7.73
C LEU A 104 7.63 2.30 -6.90
N CYS A 105 7.45 2.19 -5.57
CA CYS A 105 7.41 3.34 -4.65
C CYS A 105 8.38 3.12 -3.48
N ARG A 106 9.69 3.16 -3.77
CA ARG A 106 10.72 2.86 -2.77
C ARG A 106 10.94 3.95 -1.74
N ILE A 107 10.43 5.16 -1.95
CA ILE A 107 10.65 6.30 -1.06
C ILE A 107 9.29 6.91 -0.76
N LEU A 108 8.96 6.98 0.53
CA LEU A 108 7.77 7.62 1.06
C LEU A 108 8.21 8.75 1.99
N LEU A 109 7.74 9.95 1.71
CA LEU A 109 7.90 11.13 2.58
C LEU A 109 6.60 11.36 3.35
N THR A 110 6.68 11.60 4.65
CA THR A 110 5.49 11.90 5.46
C THR A 110 5.80 12.89 6.58
N THR A 111 4.78 13.67 6.91
CA THR A 111 4.72 14.55 8.08
C THR A 111 4.05 13.86 9.28
N ASN A 112 3.54 12.65 9.10
CA ASN A 112 2.90 11.88 10.16
C ASN A 112 3.94 11.29 11.13
N TYR A 113 3.62 11.35 12.42
CA TYR A 113 4.48 10.81 13.48
C TYR A 113 4.23 9.33 13.78
N ASP A 114 2.98 8.88 13.56
CA ASP A 114 2.47 7.55 13.86
C ASP A 114 3.21 6.43 13.12
N LEU A 115 3.05 5.16 13.50
CA LEU A 115 3.75 4.03 12.86
C LEU A 115 2.85 3.18 11.94
N LEU A 116 1.82 3.76 11.32
CA LEU A 116 0.91 3.01 10.42
C LEU A 116 1.64 2.47 9.19
N LEU A 117 2.49 3.29 8.58
CA LEU A 117 3.22 2.89 7.37
C LEU A 117 4.23 1.78 7.67
N GLU A 118 5.04 1.93 8.72
CA GLU A 118 5.97 0.89 9.16
C GLU A 118 5.26 -0.43 9.45
N GLY A 119 4.07 -0.37 10.07
CA GLY A 119 3.22 -1.53 10.30
C GLY A 119 2.79 -2.22 9.00
N ALA A 120 2.30 -1.44 8.03
CA ALA A 120 1.89 -1.97 6.73
C ALA A 120 3.07 -2.58 5.97
N TYR A 121 4.26 -1.97 6.03
CA TYR A 121 5.49 -2.51 5.43
C TYR A 121 5.89 -3.82 6.10
N ARG A 122 5.92 -3.85 7.44
CA ARG A 122 6.23 -5.07 8.18
C ARG A 122 5.27 -6.20 7.81
N LEU A 123 3.95 -5.92 7.76
CA LEU A 123 2.94 -6.90 7.36
C LEU A 123 3.02 -7.30 5.90
N ALA A 124 3.45 -6.41 4.99
CA ALA A 124 3.72 -6.75 3.59
C ALA A 124 4.90 -7.72 3.42
N GLY A 125 5.66 -7.99 4.48
CA GLY A 125 6.76 -8.96 4.50
C GLY A 125 8.14 -8.31 4.49
N PHE A 126 8.26 -7.01 4.76
CA PHE A 126 9.58 -6.43 4.90
C PHE A 126 10.27 -6.96 6.16
N ALA A 127 11.55 -7.30 6.03
CA ALA A 127 12.42 -7.64 7.14
C ALA A 127 12.68 -6.39 7.98
N CYS A 128 12.57 -6.54 9.29
CA CYS A 128 12.99 -5.51 10.22
C CYS A 128 14.44 -5.77 10.64
N ARG A 129 15.23 -4.69 10.75
CA ARG A 129 16.60 -4.74 11.28
C ARG A 129 16.65 -4.64 12.81
N TYR A 130 15.55 -4.22 13.42
CA TYR A 130 15.45 -3.96 14.85
C TYR A 130 14.28 -4.75 15.43
N SER A 131 14.41 -5.10 16.70
CA SER A 131 13.34 -5.73 17.47
C SER A 131 13.06 -4.85 18.67
N ASP A 132 11.79 -4.71 19.02
CA ASP A 132 11.38 -4.11 20.30
C ASP A 132 11.95 -4.87 21.51
N ARG A 133 12.38 -6.12 21.28
CA ARG A 133 13.01 -7.00 22.27
C ARG A 133 14.47 -7.24 21.85
N PRO A 134 15.45 -6.57 22.47
CA PRO A 134 16.86 -6.65 22.06
C PRO A 134 17.43 -8.07 22.09
N ASP A 135 16.86 -8.95 22.92
CA ASP A 135 17.21 -10.36 23.09
C ASP A 135 16.59 -11.29 22.03
N VAL A 136 15.69 -10.78 21.19
CA VAL A 136 14.93 -11.60 20.23
C VAL A 136 15.08 -11.03 18.83
N GLU A 137 15.69 -11.81 17.93
CA GLU A 137 15.74 -11.46 16.51
C GLU A 137 14.32 -11.37 15.93
N PRO A 138 14.02 -10.32 15.14
CA PRO A 138 12.73 -10.19 14.52
C PRO A 138 12.54 -11.29 13.47
N GLN A 139 11.34 -11.87 13.43
CA GLN A 139 11.00 -12.93 12.50
C GLN A 139 11.26 -12.47 11.05
N PRO A 140 12.17 -13.11 10.29
CA PRO A 140 12.38 -12.78 8.90
C PRO A 140 11.14 -13.16 8.05
N PRO A 141 10.93 -12.49 6.91
CA PRO A 141 9.89 -12.92 5.99
C PRO A 141 10.18 -14.30 5.39
N PRO A 142 9.15 -15.01 4.88
CA PRO A 142 9.32 -16.36 4.32
C PRO A 142 10.35 -16.42 3.18
N LEU A 143 10.34 -15.40 2.33
CA LEU A 143 11.32 -15.18 1.27
C LEU A 143 11.83 -13.75 1.32
N LEU A 144 13.13 -13.60 1.10
CA LEU A 144 13.77 -12.32 0.87
C LEU A 144 13.62 -11.95 -0.61
N THR A 145 13.19 -10.72 -0.82
CA THR A 145 12.86 -10.03 -2.06
C THR A 145 13.99 -9.06 -2.44
N ASP A 146 14.04 -8.53 -3.66
CA ASP A 146 15.03 -7.54 -4.08
C ASP A 146 14.97 -6.29 -3.20
N VAL A 147 13.74 -5.90 -2.83
CA VAL A 147 13.48 -4.90 -1.78
C VAL A 147 12.98 -5.63 -0.53
N SER A 148 13.92 -6.15 0.26
CA SER A 148 13.64 -6.97 1.44
C SER A 148 13.40 -6.18 2.71
N HIS A 149 13.98 -4.99 2.83
CA HIS A 149 13.98 -4.23 4.07
C HIS A 149 13.23 -2.91 3.91
N PHE A 150 12.81 -2.33 5.03
CA PHE A 150 12.49 -0.92 5.07
C PHE A 150 13.37 -0.23 6.10
N THR A 151 13.61 1.06 5.86
CA THR A 151 14.34 1.95 6.74
C THR A 151 13.46 3.15 7.01
N ARG A 152 13.16 3.39 8.28
CA ARG A 152 12.51 4.61 8.73
C ARG A 152 13.58 5.62 9.08
N ILE A 153 13.44 6.85 8.58
CA ILE A 153 14.32 7.99 8.85
C ILE A 153 13.52 9.01 9.63
N GLY A 154 13.86 9.20 10.90
CA GLY A 154 13.29 10.22 11.77
C GLY A 154 14.22 11.39 12.06
N GLU A 155 15.51 11.30 11.67
CA GLU A 155 16.51 12.35 11.90
C GLU A 155 17.65 12.29 10.87
N ALA A 156 18.42 13.38 10.78
CA ALA A 156 19.53 13.55 9.84
C ALA A 156 20.57 12.41 9.90
N VAL A 157 20.95 11.99 11.12
CA VAL A 157 21.96 10.93 11.33
C VAL A 157 21.51 9.61 10.71
N GLU A 158 20.23 9.27 10.82
CA GLU A 158 19.68 8.07 10.21
C GLU A 158 19.72 8.15 8.68
N PHE A 159 19.45 9.33 8.11
CA PHE A 159 19.51 9.55 6.67
C PHE A 159 20.90 9.26 6.11
N PHE A 160 21.96 9.84 6.70
CA PHE A 160 23.32 9.62 6.25
C PHE A 160 23.81 8.18 6.49
N ARG A 161 23.31 7.52 7.54
CA ARG A 161 23.70 6.14 7.88
C ARG A 161 23.01 5.09 7.02
N PHE A 162 21.75 5.30 6.66
CA PHE A 162 20.90 4.25 6.07
C PHE A 162 20.20 4.62 4.75
N GLY A 163 20.21 5.90 4.37
CA GLY A 163 19.42 6.45 3.26
C GLY A 163 19.74 5.89 1.86
N ASN A 164 20.90 5.25 1.67
CA ASN A 164 21.37 4.76 0.36
C ASN A 164 21.43 3.23 0.22
N THR A 165 20.63 2.49 0.99
CA THR A 165 20.62 1.03 0.87
C THR A 165 19.75 0.58 -0.31
N HIS A 166 20.38 0.19 -1.42
CA HIS A 166 19.75 -0.19 -2.70
C HIS A 166 18.66 -1.30 -2.61
N ARG A 167 18.61 -2.06 -1.51
CA ARG A 167 17.61 -3.11 -1.21
C ARG A 167 16.59 -2.74 -0.13
N SER A 168 16.46 -1.47 0.21
CA SER A 168 15.53 -1.00 1.22
C SER A 168 14.57 0.03 0.66
N ALA A 169 13.32 -0.04 1.10
CA ALA A 169 12.39 1.06 0.97
C ALA A 169 12.60 2.06 2.10
N LEU A 170 12.36 3.35 1.84
CA LEU A 170 12.61 4.46 2.75
C LEU A 170 11.29 5.08 3.20
N ILE A 171 11.11 5.24 4.51
CA ILE A 171 10.03 6.03 5.10
C ILE A 171 10.68 7.22 5.79
N ALA A 172 10.67 8.38 5.15
CA ALA A 172 11.25 9.61 5.67
C ALA A 172 10.18 10.45 6.40
N LYS A 173 10.36 10.62 7.72
CA LYS A 173 9.48 11.36 8.62
C LYS A 173 10.07 12.71 8.94
N ILE A 174 9.67 13.71 8.17
CA ILE A 174 10.30 15.03 8.20
C ILE A 174 9.88 15.89 9.39
N HIS A 175 8.77 15.56 10.06
CA HIS A 175 8.34 16.22 11.30
C HIS A 175 8.70 15.40 12.55
N GLY A 176 9.60 14.43 12.41
CA GLY A 176 9.98 13.53 13.50
C GLY A 176 9.08 12.31 13.60
N CYS A 177 9.43 11.44 14.55
CA CYS A 177 8.90 10.08 14.65
C CYS A 177 8.57 9.72 16.10
N ALA A 178 7.37 9.14 16.31
CA ALA A 178 6.97 8.63 17.62
C ALA A 178 7.86 7.49 18.13
N GLU A 179 8.36 6.62 17.25
CA GLU A 179 9.24 5.51 17.63
C GLU A 179 10.58 6.00 18.20
N ARG A 180 11.21 6.97 17.52
CA ARG A 180 12.48 7.54 17.97
C ARG A 180 12.30 8.26 19.30
N TYR A 181 11.19 8.99 19.47
CA TYR A 181 10.80 9.57 20.75
C TYR A 181 10.70 8.50 21.85
N ARG A 182 9.95 7.41 21.61
CA ARG A 182 9.79 6.30 22.57
C ARG A 182 11.13 5.68 22.94
N THR A 183 12.01 5.49 21.96
CA THR A 183 13.33 4.88 22.18
C THR A 183 14.19 5.72 23.11
N LEU A 184 14.28 7.03 22.84
CA LEU A 184 15.06 7.95 23.66
C LEU A 184 14.44 8.15 25.04
N ARG A 185 13.10 8.25 25.12
CA ARG A 185 12.36 8.28 26.39
C ARG A 185 12.61 7.03 27.23
N ALA A 186 12.55 5.84 26.63
CA ALA A 186 12.78 4.58 27.31
C ALA A 186 14.22 4.47 27.85
N ALA A 187 15.21 4.99 27.12
CA ALA A 187 16.59 5.05 27.60
C ALA A 187 16.73 5.93 28.85
N VAL A 188 16.06 7.09 28.88
CA VAL A 188 16.01 7.96 30.07
C VAL A 188 15.35 7.25 31.25
N LEU A 189 14.19 6.61 31.03
CA LEU A 189 13.48 5.88 32.08
C LEU A 189 14.30 4.72 32.64
N ALA A 190 14.98 3.96 31.78
CA ALA A 190 15.86 2.89 32.22
C ALA A 190 17.04 3.40 33.05
N ALA A 191 17.64 4.54 32.65
CA ALA A 191 18.71 5.17 33.41
C ALA A 191 18.22 5.71 34.77
N LEU A 192 17.03 6.34 34.81
CA LEU A 192 16.40 6.79 36.06
C LEU A 192 16.16 5.62 37.02
N ALA A 193 15.55 4.53 36.54
CA ALA A 193 15.29 3.35 37.35
C ALA A 193 16.58 2.70 37.88
N ALA A 194 17.65 2.71 37.08
CA ALA A 194 18.96 2.21 37.51
C ALA A 194 19.57 3.10 38.61
N CYS A 195 19.49 4.43 38.47
CA CYS A 195 19.95 5.38 39.50
C CYS A 195 19.17 5.20 40.82
N ASP A 196 17.84 5.07 40.75
CA ASP A 196 16.96 4.87 41.91
C ASP A 196 17.29 3.56 42.66
N GLY A 197 17.87 2.57 41.98
CA GLY A 197 18.27 1.26 42.53
C GLY A 197 19.75 1.10 42.92
N ALA A 198 20.59 2.13 42.79
CA ALA A 198 22.03 2.02 43.04
C ALA A 198 22.36 1.89 44.54
N ALA A 199 23.10 0.84 44.92
CA ALA A 199 23.43 0.52 46.31
C ALA A 199 24.67 1.25 46.86
N ASP A 200 25.59 1.67 45.98
CA ASP A 200 26.84 2.34 46.35
C ASP A 200 27.08 3.60 45.50
N ASP A 201 27.90 4.51 46.02
CA ASP A 201 28.14 5.83 45.42
C ASP A 201 28.95 5.75 44.10
N LEU A 202 29.87 4.78 43.97
CA LEU A 202 30.67 4.63 42.74
C LEU A 202 29.80 4.18 41.55
N SER A 203 28.86 3.28 41.81
CA SER A 203 27.85 2.83 40.86
C SER A 203 26.90 3.99 40.52
N ARG A 204 26.51 4.80 41.51
CA ARG A 204 25.66 5.98 41.31
C ARG A 204 26.30 6.99 40.37
N ASP A 205 27.56 7.38 40.59
CA ASP A 205 28.29 8.33 39.73
C ASP A 205 28.35 7.87 38.26
N ARG A 206 28.57 6.55 38.06
CA ARG A 206 28.56 5.97 36.71
C ARG A 206 27.17 6.06 36.07
N LEU A 207 26.12 5.74 36.81
CA LEU A 207 24.74 5.76 36.32
C LEU A 207 24.24 7.18 36.06
N GLU A 208 24.65 8.16 36.87
CA GLU A 208 24.35 9.58 36.63
C GLU A 208 24.94 10.09 35.32
N ARG A 209 26.16 9.65 34.95
CA ARG A 209 26.72 9.95 33.62
C ARG A 209 25.90 9.34 32.48
N VAL A 210 25.40 8.11 32.66
CA VAL A 210 24.52 7.46 31.68
C VAL A 210 23.20 8.22 31.55
N LEU A 211 22.60 8.61 32.68
CA LEU A 211 21.37 9.41 32.72
C LEU A 211 21.58 10.77 32.04
N ALA A 212 22.66 11.49 32.35
CA ALA A 212 22.98 12.77 31.74
C ALA A 212 23.16 12.66 30.21
N SER A 213 23.79 11.58 29.73
CA SER A 213 23.89 11.28 28.30
C SER A 213 22.51 11.03 27.69
N ALA A 214 21.70 10.14 28.29
CA ALA A 214 20.38 9.80 27.79
C ALA A 214 19.45 11.03 27.73
N ARG A 215 19.49 11.89 28.75
CA ARG A 215 18.73 13.16 28.77
C ARG A 215 19.17 14.11 27.67
N ARG A 216 20.49 14.21 27.44
CA ARG A 216 21.03 15.07 26.37
C ARG A 216 20.58 14.59 25.00
N ASP A 217 20.65 13.29 24.74
CA ASP A 217 20.18 12.71 23.48
C ASP A 217 18.68 12.92 23.28
N PHE A 218 17.88 12.73 24.35
CA PHE A 218 16.45 13.00 24.32
C PHE A 218 16.14 14.47 24.04
N ALA A 219 16.77 15.40 24.76
CA ALA A 219 16.60 16.84 24.57
C ALA A 219 17.01 17.30 23.17
N ASN A 220 18.13 16.78 22.65
CA ASN A 220 18.62 17.09 21.30
C ASN A 220 17.64 16.66 20.20
N TYR A 221 16.85 15.62 20.44
CA TYR A 221 15.87 15.13 19.48
C TYR A 221 14.54 15.90 19.51
N LEU A 222 14.15 16.49 20.65
CA LEU A 222 12.86 17.20 20.76
C LEU A 222 12.62 18.25 19.67
N PRO A 223 13.62 19.08 19.23
CA PRO A 223 13.44 20.00 18.11
C PRO A 223 13.03 19.34 16.79
N ALA A 224 13.38 18.08 16.56
CA ALA A 224 12.99 17.34 15.35
C ALA A 224 11.49 17.01 15.29
N ILE A 225 10.77 17.09 16.41
CA ILE A 225 9.31 16.90 16.45
C ILE A 225 8.62 18.25 16.18
N VAL A 226 8.03 18.42 15.00
CA VAL A 226 7.59 19.74 14.50
C VAL A 226 6.08 19.93 14.62
N PHE A 227 5.58 20.69 15.60
CA PHE A 227 4.13 20.91 15.78
C PHE A 227 3.63 22.29 15.39
N THR A 228 4.44 23.31 15.66
CA THR A 228 4.02 24.70 15.52
C THR A 228 4.43 25.25 14.17
N PHE A 229 3.67 26.23 13.66
CA PHE A 229 4.03 26.92 12.43
C PHE A 229 5.45 27.51 12.47
N ARG A 230 5.89 28.02 13.64
CA ARG A 230 7.26 28.52 13.84
C ARG A 230 8.31 27.42 13.68
N GLU A 231 8.05 26.22 14.18
CA GLU A 231 8.94 25.07 14.00
C GLU A 231 8.96 24.61 12.55
N ILE A 232 7.83 24.64 11.83
CA ILE A 232 7.78 24.33 10.40
C ILE A 232 8.57 25.39 9.60
N GLN A 233 8.49 26.67 9.95
CA GLN A 233 9.35 27.68 9.31
C GLN A 233 10.83 27.38 9.53
N ASN A 234 11.19 26.96 10.75
CA ASN A 234 12.55 26.59 11.09
C ASN A 234 13.01 25.26 10.46
N TRP A 235 12.08 24.39 10.06
CA TRP A 235 12.38 23.16 9.31
C TRP A 235 13.13 23.47 8.00
N ARG A 236 12.96 24.67 7.41
CA ARG A 236 13.79 25.10 6.26
C ARG A 236 15.29 25.17 6.55
N HIS A 237 15.67 25.33 7.82
CA HIS A 237 17.06 25.31 8.27
C HIS A 237 17.59 23.89 8.48
N ASP A 238 16.72 22.88 8.51
CA ASP A 238 17.09 21.47 8.56
C ASP A 238 17.57 21.00 7.18
N ALA A 239 18.89 21.09 6.95
CA ALA A 239 19.46 20.92 5.63
C ALA A 239 19.14 19.56 4.99
N TRP A 240 19.15 18.46 5.75
CA TRP A 240 19.01 17.13 5.14
C TRP A 240 17.62 16.89 4.55
N SER A 241 16.54 17.31 5.22
CA SER A 241 15.17 17.02 4.82
C SER A 241 14.75 17.89 3.64
N ARG A 242 15.16 19.16 3.64
CA ARG A 242 15.04 20.07 2.50
C ARG A 242 15.84 19.58 1.29
N ASP A 243 17.09 19.21 1.48
CA ASP A 243 17.96 18.77 0.37
C ASP A 243 17.50 17.41 -0.19
N LEU A 244 17.04 16.50 0.68
CA LEU A 244 16.36 15.26 0.28
C LEU A 244 15.14 15.56 -0.56
N LEU A 245 14.24 16.42 -0.08
CA LEU A 245 13.02 16.79 -0.80
C LEU A 245 13.35 17.39 -2.16
N ALA A 246 14.26 18.36 -2.21
CA ALA A 246 14.64 19.02 -3.44
C ALA A 246 15.31 18.05 -4.43
N ASN A 247 16.08 17.07 -3.95
CA ASN A 247 16.61 16.01 -4.79
C ASN A 247 15.52 15.08 -5.32
N LEU A 248 14.54 14.70 -4.49
CA LEU A 248 13.41 13.86 -4.91
C LEU A 248 12.57 14.54 -5.98
N LEU A 249 12.20 15.82 -5.79
CA LEU A 249 11.44 16.60 -6.76
C LEU A 249 12.15 16.71 -8.12
N ARG A 250 13.49 16.82 -8.12
CA ARG A 250 14.28 16.91 -9.36
C ARG A 250 14.43 15.56 -10.08
N THR A 251 14.42 14.45 -9.35
CA THR A 251 14.82 13.13 -9.88
C THR A 251 13.70 12.12 -9.99
N ARG A 252 12.53 12.37 -9.38
CA ARG A 252 11.42 11.42 -9.26
C ARG A 252 10.09 12.08 -9.55
N SER A 253 9.13 11.26 -9.96
CA SER A 253 7.72 11.65 -9.94
C SER A 253 7.16 11.56 -8.52
N MET A 254 6.41 12.59 -8.12
CA MET A 254 5.86 12.73 -6.77
C MET A 254 4.34 12.56 -6.79
N VAL A 255 3.82 11.80 -5.82
CA VAL A 255 2.37 11.66 -5.58
C VAL A 255 2.08 12.16 -4.18
N PHE A 256 1.28 13.23 -4.08
CA PHE A 256 0.83 13.83 -2.83
C PHE A 256 -0.52 13.24 -2.45
N CYS A 257 -0.65 12.71 -1.23
CA CYS A 257 -1.83 11.95 -0.79
C CYS A 257 -2.13 12.24 0.67
N GLY A 258 -3.37 12.65 0.98
CA GLY A 258 -3.76 13.03 2.35
C GLY A 258 -3.00 14.25 2.87
N TYR A 259 -2.48 15.06 1.95
CA TYR A 259 -1.72 16.26 2.26
C TYR A 259 -2.71 17.40 2.56
N SER A 260 -2.55 18.09 3.68
CA SER A 260 -3.42 19.21 4.08
C SER A 260 -2.87 20.53 3.58
N THR A 261 -3.74 21.38 3.02
CA THR A 261 -3.41 22.78 2.65
C THR A 261 -2.98 23.66 3.83
N GLN A 262 -3.07 23.15 5.05
CA GLN A 262 -2.61 23.85 6.23
C GLN A 262 -1.08 23.91 6.32
N ASP A 263 -0.34 23.04 5.64
CA ASP A 263 1.14 23.09 5.60
C ASP A 263 1.65 23.94 4.42
N ARG A 264 1.51 25.25 4.58
CA ARG A 264 1.94 26.25 3.58
C ARG A 264 3.45 26.26 3.34
N VAL A 265 4.24 25.91 4.36
CA VAL A 265 5.71 26.01 4.25
C VAL A 265 6.26 24.95 3.32
N LEU A 266 5.75 23.72 3.43
CA LEU A 266 6.08 22.62 2.53
C LEU A 266 5.55 22.87 1.11
N HIS A 267 4.35 23.45 0.96
CA HIS A 267 3.82 23.86 -0.35
C HIS A 267 4.75 24.83 -1.07
N ASP A 268 5.15 25.90 -0.40
CA ASP A 268 6.09 26.87 -0.96
C ASP A 268 7.43 26.21 -1.30
N ALA A 269 7.90 25.24 -0.51
CA ALA A 269 9.13 24.50 -0.82
C ALA A 269 9.00 23.68 -2.11
N PHE A 270 7.89 22.94 -2.30
CA PHE A 270 7.65 22.19 -3.54
C PHE A 270 7.60 23.11 -4.75
N ARG A 271 6.82 24.20 -4.64
CA ARG A 271 6.65 25.19 -5.71
C ARG A 271 7.97 25.84 -6.09
N THR A 272 8.75 26.29 -5.11
CA THR A 272 10.05 26.95 -5.34
C THR A 272 11.00 26.04 -6.09
N VAL A 273 11.10 24.77 -5.73
CA VAL A 273 12.00 23.82 -6.42
C VAL A 273 11.58 23.60 -7.88
N TYR A 274 10.27 23.44 -8.15
CA TYR A 274 9.80 23.30 -9.53
C TYR A 274 9.97 24.58 -10.35
N GLU A 275 9.76 25.77 -9.77
CA GLU A 275 10.02 27.05 -10.43
C GLU A 275 11.51 27.25 -10.75
N GLU A 276 12.40 26.82 -9.85
CA GLU A 276 13.85 26.79 -10.11
C GLU A 276 14.18 25.90 -11.31
N MET A 277 13.60 24.69 -11.37
CA MET A 277 13.76 23.77 -12.50
C MET A 277 13.26 24.38 -13.82
N ALA A 278 12.12 25.06 -13.80
CA ALA A 278 11.57 25.74 -14.96
C ALA A 278 12.52 26.84 -15.47
N GLY A 279 13.07 27.66 -14.57
CA GLY A 279 14.04 28.70 -14.91
C GLY A 279 15.35 28.18 -15.49
N VAL A 280 15.78 26.96 -15.14
CA VAL A 280 16.93 26.29 -15.78
C VAL A 280 16.60 25.84 -17.21
N HIS A 281 15.41 25.26 -17.43
CA HIS A 281 14.97 24.83 -18.76
C HIS A 281 14.80 26.00 -19.73
N GLN A 282 14.21 27.12 -19.28
CA GLN A 282 14.08 28.33 -20.08
C GLN A 282 15.44 28.88 -20.55
N ARG A 283 16.43 28.97 -19.64
CA ARG A 283 17.79 29.42 -19.99
C ARG A 283 18.48 28.50 -21.00
N THR A 284 18.26 27.19 -20.88
CA THR A 284 18.80 26.20 -21.81
C THR A 284 18.15 26.30 -23.19
N ARG A 285 16.83 26.48 -23.26
CA ARG A 285 16.09 26.69 -24.52
C ARG A 285 16.49 27.98 -25.23
N VAL A 286 16.60 29.09 -24.51
CA VAL A 286 17.04 30.37 -25.07
C VAL A 286 18.44 30.24 -25.66
N SER A 287 19.36 29.56 -24.96
CA SER A 287 20.71 29.31 -25.47
C SER A 287 20.72 28.42 -26.72
N ALA A 288 19.89 27.37 -26.76
CA ALA A 288 19.75 26.50 -27.92
C ALA A 288 19.07 27.21 -29.11
N SER A 289 18.10 28.08 -28.87
CA SER A 289 17.43 28.90 -29.87
C SER A 289 18.37 29.98 -30.44
N LEU A 290 19.19 30.62 -29.62
CA LEU A 290 20.26 31.52 -30.05
C LEU A 290 21.28 30.78 -30.92
N LEU A 291 21.74 29.61 -30.50
CA LEU A 291 22.63 28.77 -31.31
C LEU A 291 21.99 28.33 -32.62
N ARG A 292 20.70 27.95 -32.59
CA ARG A 292 19.96 27.58 -33.79
C ARG A 292 19.74 28.78 -34.71
N GLY A 293 19.44 29.97 -34.20
CA GLY A 293 19.33 31.21 -34.98
C GLY A 293 20.67 31.70 -35.54
N ILE A 294 21.79 31.37 -34.89
CA ILE A 294 23.15 31.61 -35.40
C ILE A 294 23.49 30.59 -36.52
N VAL A 295 23.04 29.34 -36.40
CA VAL A 295 23.26 28.28 -37.40
C VAL A 295 22.30 28.41 -38.60
N GLU A 296 21.06 28.82 -38.37
CA GLU A 296 19.99 28.97 -39.35
C GLU A 296 19.88 30.41 -39.87
N GLY A 297 21.00 31.11 -39.97
CA GLY A 297 21.08 32.41 -40.63
C GLY A 297 20.64 32.35 -42.11
N ARG A 298 19.33 32.30 -42.35
CA ARG A 298 18.64 32.56 -43.61
C ARG A 298 17.39 33.36 -43.30
N ARG A 299 17.53 34.67 -43.48
CA ARG A 299 16.41 35.60 -43.64
C ARG A 299 15.75 35.31 -44.98
N ASP A 300 14.44 35.23 -45.00
CA ASP A 300 13.63 35.54 -46.17
C ASP A 300 13.62 37.06 -46.41
N ALA A 301 13.54 37.45 -47.69
CA ALA A 301 13.88 38.78 -48.17
C ALA A 301 12.87 39.89 -47.81
N GLU A 302 11.75 39.57 -47.15
CA GLU A 302 10.57 40.45 -47.19
C GLU A 302 9.93 40.83 -45.85
N GLY A 303 10.42 40.31 -44.71
CA GLY A 303 10.20 40.94 -43.38
C GLY A 303 8.77 41.41 -43.06
N ARG A 304 7.73 40.62 -43.37
CA ARG A 304 6.33 40.99 -43.07
C ARG A 304 5.70 40.07 -42.02
N PRO A 305 5.02 40.63 -40.98
CA PRO A 305 4.27 39.84 -40.03
C PRO A 305 2.94 39.37 -40.65
N ILE A 306 2.57 38.12 -40.40
CA ILE A 306 1.28 37.55 -40.80
C ILE A 306 0.21 38.04 -39.81
N SER A 307 -0.74 38.82 -40.31
CA SER A 307 -1.86 39.39 -39.57
C SER A 307 -2.93 38.33 -39.22
N ALA A 308 -3.42 38.39 -37.99
CA ALA A 308 -4.48 37.57 -37.43
C ALA A 308 -5.88 37.88 -38.01
N GLY A 309 -6.70 36.85 -38.20
CA GLY A 309 -8.10 36.96 -38.60
C GLY A 309 -9.04 36.01 -37.83
N ALA A 310 -10.14 36.61 -37.33
CA ALA A 310 -11.48 36.06 -37.04
C ALA A 310 -11.72 35.13 -35.82
N GLY A 311 -12.52 35.63 -34.88
CA GLY A 311 -12.79 35.10 -33.53
C GLY A 311 -13.57 33.78 -33.40
N ALA A 312 -14.16 33.22 -34.45
CA ALA A 312 -14.80 31.89 -34.37
C ALA A 312 -13.77 30.74 -34.53
N ALA A 313 -12.74 30.95 -35.34
CA ALA A 313 -11.58 30.06 -35.41
C ALA A 313 -10.72 30.16 -34.13
N ALA A 314 -10.71 31.34 -33.50
CA ALA A 314 -10.07 31.52 -32.20
C ALA A 314 -10.74 30.67 -31.12
N GLU A 315 -12.07 30.62 -31.02
CA GLU A 315 -12.77 29.85 -29.98
C GLU A 315 -12.61 28.33 -30.14
N ALA A 316 -12.70 27.80 -31.36
CA ALA A 316 -12.36 26.40 -31.65
C ALA A 316 -10.87 26.11 -31.41
N SER A 317 -9.98 27.06 -31.74
CA SER A 317 -8.56 27.00 -31.42
C SER A 317 -8.32 27.04 -29.91
N TRP A 318 -9.10 27.78 -29.11
CA TRP A 318 -8.98 27.80 -27.65
C TRP A 318 -9.40 26.47 -27.01
N VAL A 319 -10.45 25.82 -27.52
CA VAL A 319 -10.85 24.47 -27.08
C VAL A 319 -9.81 23.42 -27.47
N GLN A 320 -9.26 23.50 -28.68
CA GLN A 320 -8.22 22.60 -29.17
C GLN A 320 -6.87 22.83 -28.48
N LEU A 321 -6.46 24.09 -28.31
CA LEU A 321 -5.31 24.49 -27.50
C LEU A 321 -5.50 24.10 -26.03
N GLY A 322 -6.73 24.19 -25.51
CA GLY A 322 -7.06 23.73 -24.16
C GLY A 322 -6.87 22.22 -24.02
N THR A 323 -7.34 21.43 -24.99
CA THR A 323 -7.15 19.96 -24.99
C THR A 323 -5.70 19.54 -25.21
N GLU A 324 -4.96 20.23 -26.09
CA GLU A 324 -3.52 20.01 -26.30
C GLU A 324 -2.71 20.41 -25.05
N ARG A 325 -2.98 21.58 -24.45
CA ARG A 325 -2.36 22.01 -23.18
C ARG A 325 -2.63 21.04 -22.03
N MET A 326 -3.86 20.51 -21.94
CA MET A 326 -4.18 19.47 -20.97
C MET A 326 -3.49 18.14 -21.26
N ALA A 327 -3.29 17.79 -22.53
CA ALA A 327 -2.52 16.60 -22.90
C ALA A 327 -1.05 16.74 -22.51
N ASP A 328 -0.46 17.91 -22.73
CA ASP A 328 0.92 18.20 -22.36
C ASP A 328 1.11 18.25 -20.83
N ALA A 329 0.17 18.85 -20.10
CA ALA A 329 0.20 18.94 -18.63
C ALA A 329 0.19 17.58 -17.92
N ARG A 330 -0.24 16.50 -18.60
CA ARG A 330 -0.14 15.12 -18.07
C ARG A 330 1.30 14.68 -17.86
N ASN A 331 2.26 15.28 -18.56
CA ASN A 331 3.68 14.95 -18.45
C ASN A 331 4.32 15.50 -17.16
N ALA A 332 3.64 16.39 -16.43
CA ALA A 332 4.12 16.90 -15.15
C ALA A 332 4.45 15.75 -14.19
N ARG A 333 5.63 15.78 -13.59
CA ARG A 333 6.09 14.75 -12.64
C ARG A 333 5.49 14.88 -11.24
N ALA A 334 4.34 15.53 -11.11
CA ALA A 334 3.62 15.70 -9.86
C ALA A 334 2.16 15.27 -10.03
N PHE A 335 1.63 14.62 -9.00
CA PHE A 335 0.23 14.17 -8.93
C PHE A 335 -0.32 14.44 -7.53
N PHE A 336 -1.58 14.85 -7.44
CA PHE A 336 -2.28 15.04 -6.16
C PHE A 336 -3.49 14.11 -6.09
N LEU A 337 -3.69 13.51 -4.92
CA LEU A 337 -4.95 12.91 -4.50
C LEU A 337 -5.60 13.87 -3.50
N GLY A 338 -6.58 14.64 -3.95
CA GLY A 338 -7.23 15.72 -3.19
C GLY A 338 -8.71 15.49 -2.93
N ALA A 339 -9.27 16.16 -1.93
CA ALA A 339 -10.69 16.06 -1.62
C ALA A 339 -11.56 16.72 -2.71
N SER A 340 -12.65 16.06 -3.10
CA SER A 340 -13.62 16.62 -4.05
C SER A 340 -14.37 17.82 -3.46
N GLY A 341 -14.78 18.75 -4.32
CA GLY A 341 -15.53 19.96 -3.93
C GLY A 341 -14.69 21.06 -3.27
N ARG A 342 -13.42 20.80 -2.95
CA ARG A 342 -12.45 21.81 -2.51
C ARG A 342 -11.22 21.71 -3.39
N LEU A 343 -11.22 22.45 -4.51
CA LEU A 343 -9.99 22.60 -5.28
C LEU A 343 -8.98 23.34 -4.41
N GLU A 344 -7.93 22.63 -4.04
CA GLU A 344 -6.87 23.14 -3.20
C GLU A 344 -5.97 24.03 -4.06
N PHE A 345 -6.14 25.36 -3.93
CA PHE A 345 -5.39 26.35 -4.70
C PHE A 345 -3.88 26.06 -4.69
N ASP A 346 -3.32 25.77 -3.51
CA ASP A 346 -1.89 25.47 -3.35
C ASP A 346 -1.47 24.21 -4.11
N ALA A 347 -2.29 23.16 -4.12
CA ALA A 347 -2.01 21.93 -4.87
C ALA A 347 -1.96 22.19 -6.38
N LEU A 348 -2.89 22.99 -6.89
CA LEU A 348 -2.91 23.42 -8.29
C LEU A 348 -1.70 24.31 -8.62
N GLU A 349 -1.25 25.19 -7.71
CA GLU A 349 -0.02 25.97 -7.91
C GLU A 349 1.22 25.08 -8.01
N VAL A 350 1.34 24.04 -7.16
CA VAL A 350 2.43 23.07 -7.24
C VAL A 350 2.38 22.30 -8.57
N LEU A 351 1.20 21.87 -9.02
CA LEU A 351 1.05 21.18 -10.29
C LEU A 351 1.37 22.07 -11.50
N ARG A 352 0.97 23.34 -11.45
CA ARG A 352 1.34 24.34 -12.47
C ARG A 352 2.84 24.57 -12.49
N ALA A 353 3.47 24.69 -11.32
CA ALA A 353 4.93 24.79 -11.23
C ALA A 353 5.62 23.54 -11.80
N ALA A 354 5.12 22.34 -11.49
CA ALA A 354 5.64 21.09 -12.04
C ALA A 354 5.47 21.01 -13.57
N SER A 355 4.33 21.44 -14.11
CA SER A 355 4.11 21.56 -15.56
C SER A 355 5.11 22.52 -16.21
N ARG A 356 5.36 23.69 -15.59
CA ARG A 356 6.39 24.63 -16.05
C ARG A 356 7.79 24.02 -16.01
N ALA A 357 8.08 23.17 -15.01
CA ALA A 357 9.35 22.46 -14.90
C ALA A 357 9.57 21.46 -16.06
N GLU A 358 8.50 20.89 -16.62
CA GLU A 358 8.55 20.08 -17.85
C GLU A 358 8.48 20.92 -19.14
N GLY A 359 8.50 22.25 -19.01
CA GLY A 359 8.61 23.18 -20.13
C GLY A 359 7.29 23.61 -20.77
N ILE A 360 6.17 23.48 -20.05
CA ILE A 360 4.85 23.98 -20.43
C ILE A 360 4.73 25.43 -19.97
N GLU A 361 4.59 26.36 -20.91
CA GLU A 361 4.63 27.81 -20.60
C GLU A 361 3.36 28.27 -19.86
N ASP A 362 2.19 27.86 -20.35
CA ASP A 362 0.88 28.28 -19.85
C ASP A 362 0.04 27.07 -19.38
N PRO A 363 0.34 26.46 -18.22
CA PRO A 363 -0.46 25.36 -17.71
C PRO A 363 -1.87 25.84 -17.30
N PRO A 364 -2.89 24.96 -17.35
CA PRO A 364 -4.26 25.32 -16.98
C PRO A 364 -4.35 25.88 -15.55
N GLN A 365 -5.19 26.91 -15.36
CA GLN A 365 -5.28 27.65 -14.09
C GLN A 365 -6.31 27.05 -13.11
N THR A 366 -7.41 26.55 -13.64
CA THR A 366 -8.60 26.13 -12.86
C THR A 366 -8.65 24.64 -12.61
N ASP A 367 -7.96 23.85 -13.41
CA ASP A 367 -7.90 22.40 -13.33
C ASP A 367 -6.49 21.89 -13.64
N HIS A 368 -6.26 20.60 -13.39
CA HIS A 368 -5.02 19.95 -13.80
C HIS A 368 -5.28 18.45 -13.96
N PRO A 369 -4.83 17.81 -15.06
CA PRO A 369 -5.11 16.38 -15.30
C PRO A 369 -4.50 15.46 -14.24
N ASN A 370 -3.44 15.91 -13.55
CA ASN A 370 -2.79 15.16 -12.47
C ASN A 370 -3.36 15.48 -11.06
N TYR A 371 -4.46 16.23 -10.96
CA TYR A 371 -5.22 16.40 -9.71
C TYR A 371 -6.39 15.41 -9.69
N LEU A 372 -6.23 14.31 -8.97
CA LEU A 372 -7.22 13.25 -8.86
C LEU A 372 -8.07 13.47 -7.60
N GLN A 373 -9.38 13.51 -7.77
CA GLN A 373 -10.30 13.79 -6.67
C GLN A 373 -10.76 12.50 -5.97
N PHE A 374 -11.05 12.62 -4.67
CA PHE A 374 -11.73 11.60 -3.88
C PHE A 374 -12.69 12.25 -2.88
N CYS A 375 -13.70 11.52 -2.43
CA CYS A 375 -14.64 11.99 -1.42
C CYS A 375 -14.16 11.65 0.00
N ILE A 376 -14.24 12.63 0.91
CA ILE A 376 -13.93 12.42 2.33
C ILE A 376 -15.09 11.66 2.98
N GLU A 377 -14.77 10.61 3.74
CA GLU A 377 -15.75 9.85 4.52
C GLU A 377 -16.37 10.74 5.63
N GLY A 378 -17.70 10.84 5.67
CA GLY A 378 -18.43 11.46 6.80
C GLY A 378 -18.59 12.99 6.76
N ALA A 379 -18.40 13.64 5.60
CA ALA A 379 -18.49 15.09 5.45
C ALA A 379 -19.91 15.65 5.17
N ASP A 380 -20.97 14.90 5.47
CA ASP A 380 -22.35 15.42 5.39
C ASP A 380 -22.78 15.96 6.76
N GLU A 381 -22.70 17.29 6.92
CA GLU A 381 -23.30 18.01 8.05
C GLU A 381 -24.85 18.01 7.97
N ASP A 382 -25.42 17.64 6.81
CA ASP A 382 -26.87 17.70 6.52
C ASP A 382 -27.58 16.32 6.53
N GLY A 383 -27.08 15.34 7.29
CA GLY A 383 -27.86 14.16 7.69
C GLY A 383 -28.24 13.15 6.57
N GLY A 384 -27.72 13.29 5.35
CA GLY A 384 -27.85 12.28 4.30
C GLY A 384 -26.66 11.32 4.29
N GLU A 385 -26.87 10.03 4.60
CA GLU A 385 -25.84 8.98 4.55
C GLU A 385 -25.44 8.54 3.11
N GLU A 386 -25.34 9.46 2.14
CA GLU A 386 -24.83 9.06 0.82
C GLU A 386 -23.30 8.96 0.86
N ARG A 387 -22.80 7.73 1.01
CA ARG A 387 -21.38 7.42 0.81
C ARG A 387 -20.96 7.82 -0.60
N ARG A 388 -20.32 8.98 -0.72
CA ARG A 388 -19.79 9.47 -2.00
C ARG A 388 -18.58 8.64 -2.44
N PHE A 389 -18.56 8.26 -3.71
CA PHE A 389 -17.48 7.49 -4.36
C PHE A 389 -16.69 8.39 -5.33
N PRO A 390 -15.36 8.18 -5.50
CA PRO A 390 -14.51 7.23 -4.79
C PRO A 390 -13.97 7.82 -3.48
N SER A 391 -13.88 7.01 -2.42
CA SER A 391 -13.06 7.35 -1.26
C SER A 391 -11.56 7.22 -1.58
N LEU A 392 -10.69 7.81 -0.74
CA LEU A 392 -9.24 7.66 -0.92
C LEU A 392 -8.78 6.19 -0.92
N ASP A 393 -9.40 5.34 -0.09
CA ASP A 393 -9.06 3.92 -0.06
C ASP A 393 -9.48 3.21 -1.36
N GLN A 394 -10.62 3.58 -1.93
CA GLN A 394 -11.09 3.05 -3.21
C GLN A 394 -10.18 3.51 -4.36
N SER A 395 -9.80 4.80 -4.42
CA SER A 395 -8.85 5.32 -5.40
C SER A 395 -7.50 4.57 -5.34
N MET A 396 -6.94 4.37 -4.14
CA MET A 396 -5.68 3.63 -3.97
C MET A 396 -5.80 2.15 -4.37
N ARG A 397 -6.91 1.49 -4.04
CA ARG A 397 -7.16 0.10 -4.45
C ARG A 397 -7.32 -0.03 -5.97
N TRP A 398 -7.98 0.93 -6.61
CA TRP A 398 -8.09 0.98 -8.06
C TRP A 398 -6.72 1.18 -8.73
N LEU A 399 -5.89 2.11 -8.24
CA LEU A 399 -4.53 2.30 -8.75
C LEU A 399 -3.68 1.04 -8.60
N TRP A 400 -3.80 0.33 -7.47
CA TRP A 400 -3.16 -0.98 -7.29
C TRP A 400 -3.66 -2.01 -8.31
N HIS A 401 -4.98 -2.08 -8.53
CA HIS A 401 -5.56 -2.97 -9.53
C HIS A 401 -4.99 -2.71 -10.93
N ARG A 402 -4.91 -1.44 -11.34
CA ARG A 402 -4.29 -1.03 -12.61
C ARG A 402 -2.82 -1.43 -12.68
N THR A 403 -2.06 -1.19 -11.60
CA THR A 403 -0.65 -1.61 -11.51
C THR A 403 -0.50 -3.11 -11.71
N ALA A 404 -1.32 -3.92 -11.04
CA ALA A 404 -1.27 -5.37 -11.15
C ALA A 404 -1.61 -5.85 -12.57
N ARG A 405 -2.59 -5.25 -13.25
CA ARG A 405 -2.94 -5.58 -14.64
C ARG A 405 -1.78 -5.26 -15.61
N ILE A 406 -1.10 -4.12 -15.43
CA ILE A 406 0.09 -3.79 -16.22
C ILE A 406 1.19 -4.82 -16.01
N ARG A 407 1.49 -5.19 -14.75
CA ARG A 407 2.48 -6.23 -14.44
C ARG A 407 2.12 -7.59 -15.04
N GLN A 408 0.84 -7.95 -15.02
CA GLN A 408 0.37 -9.19 -15.64
C GLN A 408 0.55 -9.18 -17.16
N GLN A 409 0.29 -8.04 -17.81
CA GLN A 409 0.52 -7.87 -19.24
C GLN A 409 2.01 -8.02 -19.57
N GLU A 410 2.88 -7.26 -18.90
CA GLU A 410 4.35 -7.33 -19.07
C GLU A 410 4.84 -8.78 -18.89
N ALA A 411 4.41 -9.44 -17.83
CA ALA A 411 4.80 -10.82 -17.52
C ALA A 411 4.30 -11.83 -18.56
N VAL A 412 3.11 -11.65 -19.12
CA VAL A 412 2.60 -12.56 -20.16
C VAL A 412 3.35 -12.36 -21.48
N GLU A 413 3.62 -11.12 -21.84
CA GLU A 413 4.34 -10.78 -23.07
C GLU A 413 5.77 -11.36 -23.07
N VAL A 414 6.45 -11.31 -21.91
CA VAL A 414 7.86 -11.71 -21.78
C VAL A 414 8.02 -13.15 -21.28
N ASP A 415 7.36 -13.54 -20.20
CA ASP A 415 7.72 -14.71 -19.40
C ASP A 415 6.75 -15.90 -19.50
N LEU A 416 5.56 -15.73 -20.10
CA LEU A 416 4.59 -16.84 -20.21
C LEU A 416 5.18 -18.03 -20.98
N ARG A 417 5.99 -17.79 -22.00
CA ARG A 417 6.65 -18.86 -22.78
C ARG A 417 7.50 -19.76 -21.88
N ARG A 418 8.26 -19.14 -20.96
CA ARG A 418 9.13 -19.84 -20.01
C ARG A 418 8.31 -20.63 -18.98
N ALA A 419 7.24 -20.03 -18.46
CA ALA A 419 6.33 -20.71 -17.54
C ALA A 419 5.73 -21.97 -18.18
N VAL A 420 5.25 -21.85 -19.42
CA VAL A 420 4.65 -22.95 -20.19
C VAL A 420 5.69 -24.02 -20.50
N ALA A 421 6.86 -23.66 -21.03
CA ALA A 421 7.92 -24.64 -21.29
C ALA A 421 8.29 -25.47 -20.04
N THR A 422 8.27 -24.83 -18.86
CA THR A 422 8.53 -25.51 -17.58
C THR A 422 7.41 -26.46 -17.18
N LEU A 423 6.14 -26.07 -17.34
CA LEU A 423 4.99 -26.86 -16.91
C LEU A 423 4.64 -28.01 -17.86
N PHE A 424 4.93 -27.85 -19.16
CA PHE A 424 4.58 -28.79 -20.21
C PHE A 424 5.76 -29.62 -20.73
N ALA A 425 7.00 -29.29 -20.32
CA ALA A 425 8.24 -29.86 -20.86
C ALA A 425 8.43 -29.65 -22.38
N HIS A 426 7.63 -28.77 -23.00
CA HIS A 426 7.75 -28.35 -24.39
C HIS A 426 7.25 -26.91 -24.55
N PRO A 427 7.69 -26.15 -25.56
CA PRO A 427 7.14 -24.82 -25.82
C PRO A 427 5.64 -24.91 -26.11
N GLY A 428 4.88 -23.93 -25.62
CA GLY A 428 3.47 -23.79 -25.94
C GLY A 428 3.25 -23.24 -27.34
N SER A 429 2.01 -23.36 -27.83
CA SER A 429 1.61 -22.73 -29.09
C SER A 429 1.62 -21.20 -28.95
N GLU A 430 2.32 -20.53 -29.87
CA GLU A 430 2.36 -19.06 -29.91
C GLU A 430 0.96 -18.47 -30.14
N ARG A 431 0.14 -19.12 -30.97
CA ARG A 431 -1.26 -18.74 -31.19
C ARG A 431 -2.09 -18.81 -29.90
N GLU A 432 -1.85 -19.82 -29.06
CA GLU A 432 -2.53 -19.94 -27.76
C GLU A 432 -2.07 -18.84 -26.79
N ARG A 433 -0.78 -18.48 -26.82
CA ARG A 433 -0.23 -17.36 -26.04
C ARG A 433 -0.85 -16.02 -26.46
N GLU A 434 -0.93 -15.76 -27.75
CA GLU A 434 -1.59 -14.55 -28.31
C GLU A 434 -3.06 -14.46 -27.89
N ARG A 435 -3.78 -15.59 -27.85
CA ARG A 435 -5.16 -15.64 -27.35
C ARG A 435 -5.26 -15.29 -25.86
N ILE A 436 -4.30 -15.70 -25.03
CA ILE A 436 -4.26 -15.33 -23.61
C ILE A 436 -4.03 -13.82 -23.46
N ILE A 437 -3.13 -13.23 -24.26
CA ILE A 437 -2.92 -11.77 -24.31
C ILE A 437 -4.23 -11.07 -24.71
N ALA A 438 -4.87 -11.52 -25.79
CA ALA A 438 -6.14 -10.95 -26.25
C ALA A 438 -7.23 -11.00 -25.16
N ARG A 439 -7.30 -12.10 -24.40
CA ARG A 439 -8.25 -12.26 -23.27
C ARG A 439 -7.93 -11.36 -22.09
N LEU A 440 -6.65 -11.14 -21.79
CA LEU A 440 -6.27 -10.16 -20.78
C LEU A 440 -6.71 -8.75 -21.20
N LEU A 441 -6.50 -8.39 -22.47
CA LEU A 441 -6.93 -7.09 -22.99
C LEU A 441 -8.45 -6.95 -22.97
N GLU A 442 -9.20 -7.99 -23.36
CA GLU A 442 -10.66 -8.07 -23.28
C GLU A 442 -11.16 -7.86 -21.84
N LEU A 443 -10.57 -8.60 -20.88
CA LEU A 443 -10.90 -8.47 -19.46
C LEU A 443 -10.58 -7.06 -18.94
N THR A 444 -9.41 -6.53 -19.27
CA THR A 444 -8.97 -5.20 -18.83
C THR A 444 -9.84 -4.10 -19.41
N ALA A 445 -10.27 -4.23 -20.66
CA ALA A 445 -11.19 -3.31 -21.32
C ALA A 445 -12.58 -3.35 -20.66
N ALA A 446 -13.10 -4.53 -20.32
CA ALA A 446 -14.37 -4.68 -19.61
C ALA A 446 -14.31 -4.04 -18.20
N GLU A 447 -13.21 -4.24 -17.48
CA GLU A 447 -12.99 -3.62 -16.16
C GLU A 447 -12.87 -2.09 -16.25
N LEU A 448 -12.22 -1.55 -17.29
CA LEU A 448 -12.13 -0.12 -17.55
C LEU A 448 -13.47 0.49 -17.92
N ALA A 449 -14.21 -0.14 -18.84
CA ALA A 449 -15.52 0.31 -19.27
C ALA A 449 -16.47 0.46 -18.07
N LEU A 450 -16.41 -0.47 -17.12
CA LEU A 450 -17.13 -0.30 -15.86
C LEU A 450 -16.59 0.88 -15.07
N ALA A 451 -15.28 0.96 -14.84
CA ALA A 451 -14.74 2.03 -14.01
C ALA A 451 -15.06 3.45 -14.52
N PHE A 452 -15.21 3.66 -15.84
CA PHE A 452 -15.63 4.93 -16.42
C PHE A 452 -16.98 5.43 -15.88
N ASP A 453 -17.92 4.52 -15.63
CA ASP A 453 -19.26 4.88 -15.14
C ASP A 453 -19.32 5.00 -13.61
N TRP A 454 -18.23 4.71 -12.87
CA TRP A 454 -18.29 4.66 -11.41
C TRP A 454 -18.48 6.00 -10.74
N GLU A 455 -17.90 7.06 -11.29
CA GLU A 455 -18.01 8.41 -10.73
C GLU A 455 -19.45 8.90 -10.74
N THR A 456 -20.21 8.59 -11.80
CA THR A 456 -21.61 9.00 -11.93
C THR A 456 -22.56 8.10 -11.13
N ARG A 457 -22.33 6.79 -11.12
CA ARG A 457 -23.26 5.83 -10.49
C ARG A 457 -22.97 5.51 -9.03
N SER A 458 -21.78 5.85 -8.52
CA SER A 458 -21.30 5.52 -7.17
C SER A 458 -21.50 4.03 -6.81
N PRO A 459 -20.65 3.11 -7.32
CA PRO A 459 -20.84 1.68 -7.08
C PRO A 459 -20.87 1.34 -5.59
N SER A 460 -21.64 0.31 -5.24
CA SER A 460 -21.53 -0.28 -3.91
C SER A 460 -20.13 -0.87 -3.69
N GLU A 461 -19.71 -0.98 -2.43
CA GLU A 461 -18.41 -1.59 -2.08
C GLU A 461 -18.32 -3.03 -2.63
N SER A 462 -19.43 -3.77 -2.67
CA SER A 462 -19.48 -5.12 -3.25
C SER A 462 -19.21 -5.12 -4.75
N GLU A 463 -19.75 -4.15 -5.49
CA GLU A 463 -19.54 -4.04 -6.94
C GLU A 463 -18.11 -3.63 -7.26
N PHE A 464 -17.57 -2.66 -6.51
CA PHE A 464 -16.15 -2.29 -6.61
C PHE A 464 -15.25 -3.50 -6.31
N ASP A 465 -15.54 -4.23 -5.23
CA ASP A 465 -14.81 -5.43 -4.81
C ASP A 465 -14.84 -6.57 -5.84
N ARG A 466 -15.89 -6.70 -6.64
CA ARG A 466 -15.96 -7.73 -7.71
C ARG A 466 -14.92 -7.49 -8.81
N VAL A 467 -14.45 -6.25 -8.96
CA VAL A 467 -13.39 -5.89 -9.91
C VAL A 467 -12.04 -5.93 -9.21
N VAL A 468 -11.81 -5.05 -8.24
CA VAL A 468 -10.47 -4.89 -7.63
C VAL A 468 -10.06 -6.07 -6.75
N GLY A 469 -11.04 -6.86 -6.29
CA GLY A 469 -10.86 -8.08 -5.50
C GLY A 469 -9.89 -9.09 -6.13
N TRP A 470 -9.86 -9.12 -7.46
CA TRP A 470 -9.06 -10.09 -8.21
C TRP A 470 -7.58 -9.78 -8.07
N SER A 471 -7.21 -8.49 -8.17
CA SER A 471 -5.83 -8.04 -8.02
C SER A 471 -5.41 -7.88 -6.56
N ASP A 472 -6.31 -7.45 -5.67
CA ASP A 472 -5.97 -7.07 -4.30
C ASP A 472 -5.93 -8.23 -3.29
N ARG A 473 -6.67 -9.32 -3.58
CA ARG A 473 -6.86 -10.48 -2.70
C ARG A 473 -6.54 -11.78 -3.43
N PHE A 474 -7.22 -12.08 -4.54
CA PHE A 474 -7.06 -13.37 -5.22
C PHE A 474 -5.63 -13.54 -5.75
N PHE A 475 -5.17 -12.61 -6.60
CA PHE A 475 -3.85 -12.63 -7.21
C PHE A 475 -2.72 -12.53 -6.18
N VAL A 476 -2.80 -11.56 -5.24
CA VAL A 476 -1.85 -11.43 -4.12
C VAL A 476 -1.80 -12.71 -3.28
N GLY A 477 -2.97 -13.30 -3.00
CA GLY A 477 -3.06 -14.57 -2.28
C GLY A 477 -2.40 -15.72 -3.05
N LEU A 478 -2.57 -15.78 -4.36
CA LEU A 478 -2.03 -16.85 -5.20
C LEU A 478 -0.50 -16.78 -5.29
N LEU A 479 0.06 -15.59 -5.54
CA LEU A 479 1.51 -15.40 -5.50
C LEU A 479 2.11 -15.75 -4.13
N ARG A 480 1.39 -15.44 -3.04
CA ARG A 480 1.79 -15.87 -1.70
C ARG A 480 1.81 -17.39 -1.54
N GLU A 481 0.84 -18.12 -2.09
CA GLU A 481 0.87 -19.60 -2.06
C GLU A 481 2.07 -20.14 -2.85
N PHE A 482 2.37 -19.60 -4.03
CA PHE A 482 3.55 -20.01 -4.80
C PHE A 482 4.85 -19.76 -4.02
N ALA A 483 5.00 -18.56 -3.48
CA ALA A 483 6.17 -18.19 -2.71
C ALA A 483 6.32 -19.01 -1.43
N THR A 484 5.21 -19.33 -0.76
CA THR A 484 5.22 -20.19 0.43
C THR A 484 5.73 -21.58 0.07
N GLY A 485 5.26 -22.18 -1.02
CA GLY A 485 5.65 -23.54 -1.35
C GLY A 485 7.07 -23.62 -1.92
N GLU A 486 7.58 -22.56 -2.53
CA GLU A 486 9.01 -22.47 -2.86
C GLU A 486 9.86 -22.42 -1.58
N ALA A 487 9.44 -21.63 -0.58
CA ALA A 487 10.11 -21.62 0.72
C ALA A 487 10.10 -23.01 1.39
N LEU A 488 9.02 -23.80 1.22
CA LEU A 488 8.96 -25.20 1.68
C LEU A 488 10.05 -26.06 1.02
N LEU A 489 10.22 -25.91 -0.29
CA LEU A 489 11.21 -26.67 -1.06
C LEU A 489 12.64 -26.33 -0.66
N ARG A 490 12.96 -25.02 -0.57
CA ARG A 490 14.32 -24.56 -0.28
C ARG A 490 14.83 -25.02 1.09
N ARG A 491 13.94 -25.23 2.07
CA ARG A 491 14.32 -25.48 3.48
C ARG A 491 14.32 -26.96 3.91
N ARG A 492 14.25 -27.92 2.98
CA ARG A 492 14.36 -29.37 3.24
C ARG A 492 13.50 -29.89 4.43
N GLY A 493 12.27 -29.39 4.60
CA GLY A 493 11.27 -30.07 5.43
C GLY A 493 10.29 -29.17 6.21
N PRO A 494 9.12 -29.73 6.61
CA PRO A 494 8.05 -28.99 7.30
C PRO A 494 8.37 -28.55 8.74
N GLY A 495 9.43 -29.11 9.35
CA GLY A 495 9.78 -28.87 10.76
C GLY A 495 10.22 -27.43 11.08
N HIS A 496 10.85 -26.73 10.14
CA HIS A 496 11.24 -25.32 10.33
C HIS A 496 10.11 -24.32 10.04
N LEU A 497 9.03 -24.72 9.34
CA LEU A 497 7.91 -23.83 9.04
C LEU A 497 6.93 -23.65 10.19
N GLY A 498 6.91 -24.57 11.16
CA GLY A 498 6.17 -24.40 12.40
C GLY A 498 6.58 -23.13 13.16
N MET A 499 7.84 -22.67 13.01
CA MET A 499 8.32 -21.42 13.58
C MET A 499 7.99 -20.17 12.74
N PHE A 500 7.92 -20.28 11.41
CA PHE A 500 7.70 -19.10 10.55
C PHE A 500 6.23 -18.86 10.18
N LEU A 501 5.37 -19.88 10.31
CA LEU A 501 3.94 -19.77 10.01
C LEU A 501 3.08 -20.43 11.11
N PRO A 502 3.27 -20.15 12.41
CA PRO A 502 2.33 -20.63 13.42
C PRO A 502 0.97 -19.97 13.15
N GLY A 503 0.06 -20.72 12.51
CA GLY A 503 -1.31 -20.29 12.23
C GLY A 503 -1.62 -19.82 10.81
N GLY A 504 -0.70 -19.88 9.82
CA GLY A 504 -1.02 -19.79 8.38
C GLY A 504 -1.83 -18.56 7.91
N ARG A 505 -1.82 -17.46 8.67
CA ARG A 505 -2.75 -16.30 8.51
C ARG A 505 -2.07 -14.97 8.25
N GLN A 506 -0.74 -14.92 8.18
CA GLN A 506 0.00 -13.67 8.05
C GLN A 506 -0.21 -13.09 6.64
N PRO A 507 -0.80 -11.89 6.49
CA PRO A 507 -1.09 -11.28 5.21
C PRO A 507 0.17 -10.65 4.59
N TRP A 508 1.18 -11.46 4.28
CA TRP A 508 2.36 -10.97 3.58
C TRP A 508 2.14 -10.93 2.07
N PHE A 509 2.94 -10.10 1.39
CA PHE A 509 2.83 -9.82 -0.04
C PHE A 509 4.08 -10.34 -0.77
N PHE A 510 3.89 -11.06 -1.87
CA PHE A 510 4.98 -11.43 -2.77
C PHE A 510 4.90 -10.54 -4.02
N PRO A 511 5.97 -9.80 -4.37
CA PRO A 511 5.95 -8.83 -5.46
C PRO A 511 5.84 -9.53 -6.83
N PRO A 512 4.90 -9.10 -7.71
CA PRO A 512 4.77 -9.63 -9.06
C PRO A 512 6.05 -9.55 -9.90
N SER A 513 6.84 -8.50 -9.70
CA SER A 513 8.08 -8.26 -10.47
C SER A 513 9.20 -9.29 -10.25
N GLU A 514 9.19 -10.04 -9.14
CA GLU A 514 10.31 -10.96 -8.82
C GLU A 514 10.21 -12.33 -9.48
N HIS A 515 8.98 -12.79 -9.72
CA HIS A 515 8.73 -14.03 -10.44
C HIS A 515 7.69 -13.79 -11.53
N PRO A 516 8.08 -13.10 -12.63
CA PRO A 516 7.16 -12.79 -13.71
C PRO A 516 6.53 -14.05 -14.32
N GLN A 517 7.23 -15.19 -14.35
CA GLN A 517 6.65 -16.48 -14.75
C GLN A 517 5.48 -16.92 -13.86
N TRP A 518 5.52 -16.62 -12.56
CA TRP A 518 4.42 -16.90 -11.63
C TRP A 518 3.28 -15.90 -11.81
N THR A 519 3.59 -14.63 -12.06
CA THR A 519 2.60 -13.60 -12.38
C THR A 519 1.83 -13.93 -13.66
N ALA A 520 2.54 -14.32 -14.71
CA ALA A 520 1.94 -14.77 -15.97
C ALA A 520 1.05 -16.00 -15.75
N TRP A 521 1.54 -17.00 -15.00
CA TRP A 521 0.75 -18.19 -14.73
C TRP A 521 -0.47 -17.93 -13.82
N ALA A 522 -0.35 -17.06 -12.81
CA ALA A 522 -1.47 -16.66 -11.96
C ALA A 522 -2.60 -16.01 -12.76
N LEU A 523 -2.27 -15.25 -13.81
CA LEU A 523 -3.26 -14.74 -14.75
C LEU A 523 -3.94 -15.85 -15.57
N VAL A 524 -3.19 -16.86 -16.03
CA VAL A 524 -3.76 -18.06 -16.68
C VAL A 524 -4.78 -18.73 -15.75
N VAL A 525 -4.46 -18.86 -14.46
CA VAL A 525 -5.39 -19.39 -13.45
C VAL A 525 -6.65 -18.53 -13.31
N GLU A 526 -6.51 -17.19 -13.27
CA GLU A 526 -7.66 -16.28 -13.19
C GLU A 526 -8.59 -16.42 -14.42
N ILE A 527 -8.04 -16.36 -15.64
CA ILE A 527 -8.82 -16.48 -16.88
C ILE A 527 -9.52 -17.84 -16.94
N ALA A 528 -8.78 -18.92 -16.66
CA ALA A 528 -9.35 -20.27 -16.64
C ALA A 528 -10.49 -20.39 -15.64
N LEU A 529 -10.30 -19.92 -14.42
CA LEU A 529 -11.30 -20.01 -13.35
C LEU A 529 -12.58 -19.21 -13.70
N ARG A 530 -12.44 -18.00 -14.23
CA ARG A 530 -13.59 -17.20 -14.69
C ARG A 530 -14.34 -17.91 -15.81
N ARG A 531 -13.63 -18.45 -16.82
CA ARG A 531 -14.25 -19.17 -17.95
C ARG A 531 -14.91 -20.49 -17.53
N MET A 532 -14.30 -21.23 -16.60
CA MET A 532 -14.89 -22.44 -16.03
C MET A 532 -16.23 -22.13 -15.33
N ILE A 533 -16.25 -21.10 -14.48
CA ILE A 533 -17.45 -20.71 -13.75
C ILE A 533 -18.52 -20.15 -14.70
N ALA A 534 -18.14 -19.31 -15.66
CA ALA A 534 -19.05 -18.79 -16.67
C ALA A 534 -19.65 -19.90 -17.55
N CYS A 535 -18.86 -20.91 -17.92
CA CYS A 535 -19.36 -22.08 -18.65
C CYS A 535 -20.37 -22.89 -17.81
N TRP A 536 -20.09 -23.12 -16.54
CA TRP A 536 -21.03 -23.78 -15.62
C TRP A 536 -22.33 -23.01 -15.41
N GLN A 537 -22.27 -21.68 -15.45
CA GLN A 537 -23.43 -20.80 -15.38
C GLN A 537 -24.18 -20.69 -16.72
N GLY A 538 -23.63 -21.22 -17.83
CA GLY A 538 -24.21 -21.10 -19.16
C GLY A 538 -24.00 -19.75 -19.84
N VAL A 539 -23.06 -18.93 -19.36
CA VAL A 539 -22.80 -17.55 -19.81
C VAL A 539 -21.34 -17.33 -20.23
N LEU A 540 -20.73 -18.32 -20.90
CA LEU A 540 -19.31 -18.27 -21.28
C LEU A 540 -18.92 -17.03 -22.09
N ALA A 541 -19.83 -16.50 -22.93
CA ALA A 541 -19.59 -15.29 -23.70
C ALA A 541 -19.38 -14.04 -22.83
N ASP A 542 -19.90 -14.03 -21.60
CA ASP A 542 -19.83 -12.91 -20.65
C ASP A 542 -18.77 -13.12 -19.56
N TRP A 543 -17.79 -14.00 -19.76
CA TRP A 543 -16.82 -14.40 -18.73
C TRP A 543 -15.98 -13.23 -18.17
N THR A 544 -15.83 -12.13 -18.92
CA THR A 544 -15.12 -10.92 -18.50
C THR A 544 -15.98 -10.00 -17.63
N ARG A 545 -17.30 -10.11 -17.70
CA ARG A 545 -18.23 -9.21 -17.00
C ARG A 545 -18.27 -9.57 -15.51
N PRO A 546 -17.98 -8.61 -14.60
CA PRO A 546 -18.19 -8.79 -13.18
C PRO A 546 -19.66 -9.08 -12.89
N THR A 547 -19.91 -10.11 -12.10
CA THR A 547 -21.27 -10.57 -11.76
C THR A 547 -21.37 -10.80 -10.26
N PRO A 548 -22.52 -10.54 -9.61
CA PRO A 548 -22.73 -10.94 -8.21
C PRO A 548 -22.59 -12.44 -7.99
N LEU A 549 -22.68 -13.24 -9.06
CA LEU A 549 -22.54 -14.69 -9.04
C LEU A 549 -21.08 -15.18 -9.05
N LEU A 550 -20.10 -14.27 -9.15
CA LEU A 550 -18.68 -14.59 -9.11
C LEU A 550 -17.90 -13.41 -8.52
N ALA A 551 -17.33 -13.60 -7.33
CA ALA A 551 -16.53 -12.58 -6.66
C ALA A 551 -15.32 -13.19 -5.95
N PRO A 552 -14.18 -12.48 -5.91
CA PRO A 552 -13.07 -12.79 -5.03
C PRO A 552 -13.54 -12.81 -3.56
N ALA A 553 -13.27 -13.90 -2.85
CA ALA A 553 -13.76 -14.06 -1.49
C ALA A 553 -12.93 -13.23 -0.49
N LEU A 554 -13.54 -12.81 0.62
CA LEU A 554 -12.81 -12.20 1.74
C LEU A 554 -12.08 -13.29 2.52
N SER A 555 -10.85 -13.57 2.10
CA SER A 555 -10.02 -14.66 2.62
C SER A 555 -8.54 -14.30 2.63
N HIS A 556 -7.78 -14.92 3.55
CA HIS A 556 -6.31 -14.93 3.52
C HIS A 556 -5.75 -15.96 2.53
N ARG A 557 -6.58 -16.69 1.82
CA ARG A 557 -6.18 -17.60 0.74
C ARG A 557 -6.71 -17.04 -0.58
N PRO A 558 -6.05 -17.32 -1.71
CA PRO A 558 -6.65 -17.08 -3.02
C PRO A 558 -7.95 -17.89 -3.12
N ALA A 559 -9.08 -17.18 -3.09
CA ALA A 559 -10.38 -17.82 -3.08
C ALA A 559 -11.42 -16.99 -3.83
N VAL A 560 -12.41 -17.68 -4.37
CA VAL A 560 -13.57 -17.10 -5.05
C VAL A 560 -14.85 -17.67 -4.46
N SER A 561 -15.88 -16.84 -4.42
CA SER A 561 -17.27 -17.20 -4.16
C SER A 561 -18.02 -17.21 -5.49
N PHE A 562 -18.83 -18.23 -5.74
CA PHE A 562 -19.61 -18.32 -6.96
C PHE A 562 -20.95 -19.04 -6.77
N SER A 563 -21.96 -18.71 -7.57
CA SER A 563 -23.29 -19.32 -7.54
C SER A 563 -23.87 -19.47 -8.94
N GLN A 564 -24.91 -20.29 -9.10
CA GLN A 564 -25.77 -20.34 -10.28
C GLN A 564 -27.01 -19.45 -10.07
N GLY A 565 -27.86 -19.31 -11.09
CA GLY A 565 -29.11 -18.55 -11.03
C GLY A 565 -28.98 -17.18 -11.70
N SER A 566 -29.86 -16.25 -11.34
CA SER A 566 -29.81 -14.87 -11.81
C SER A 566 -29.15 -13.96 -10.76
N ALA A 567 -28.76 -12.75 -11.18
CA ALA A 567 -28.27 -11.72 -10.26
C ALA A 567 -29.30 -11.36 -9.17
N THR A 568 -30.60 -11.45 -9.47
CA THR A 568 -31.71 -11.15 -8.56
C THR A 568 -32.13 -12.33 -7.69
N ALA A 569 -31.82 -13.56 -8.11
CA ALA A 569 -32.15 -14.79 -7.40
C ALA A 569 -30.97 -15.77 -7.49
N PRO A 570 -29.84 -15.47 -6.82
CA PRO A 570 -28.69 -16.37 -6.80
C PRO A 570 -29.04 -17.64 -6.02
N SER A 571 -28.65 -18.79 -6.57
CA SER A 571 -28.57 -20.04 -5.80
C SER A 571 -27.54 -19.91 -4.68
N THR A 572 -27.53 -20.87 -3.77
CA THR A 572 -26.66 -20.77 -2.60
C THR A 572 -25.19 -20.77 -3.00
N PRO A 573 -24.37 -19.81 -2.50
CA PRO A 573 -23.02 -19.65 -2.98
C PRO A 573 -22.13 -20.81 -2.55
N ARG A 574 -21.21 -21.14 -3.44
CA ARG A 574 -20.10 -22.08 -3.28
C ARG A 574 -18.81 -21.29 -3.17
N ALA A 575 -17.78 -21.90 -2.61
CA ALA A 575 -16.46 -21.30 -2.51
C ALA A 575 -15.38 -22.25 -3.01
N LEU A 576 -14.40 -21.71 -3.72
CA LEU A 576 -13.21 -22.41 -4.17
C LEU A 576 -11.98 -21.67 -3.67
N ALA A 577 -11.05 -22.39 -3.04
CA ALA A 577 -9.78 -21.85 -2.57
C ALA A 577 -8.61 -22.64 -3.16
N ILE A 578 -7.49 -21.97 -3.39
CA ILE A 578 -6.22 -22.61 -3.77
C ILE A 578 -5.33 -22.67 -2.53
N THR A 579 -4.84 -23.85 -2.17
CA THR A 579 -4.00 -24.03 -0.96
C THR A 579 -2.85 -25.01 -1.20
N LEU A 580 -1.72 -24.79 -0.50
CA LEU A 580 -0.64 -25.76 -0.42
C LEU A 580 -0.98 -26.97 0.47
N THR A 581 -0.82 -28.16 -0.08
CA THR A 581 -1.01 -29.44 0.60
C THR A 581 -0.03 -29.58 1.78
N GLY A 582 -0.52 -30.10 2.90
CA GLY A 582 0.32 -30.43 4.07
C GLY A 582 0.42 -29.31 5.11
N LEU A 583 0.08 -28.06 4.75
CA LEU A 583 0.03 -26.95 5.72
C LEU A 583 -1.30 -26.86 6.47
N ASP A 584 -2.39 -27.37 5.88
CA ASP A 584 -3.73 -27.21 6.46
C ASP A 584 -4.04 -28.21 7.59
N ARG A 585 -3.26 -29.29 7.79
CA ARG A 585 -3.56 -30.35 8.80
C ARG A 585 -3.60 -29.86 10.25
N ARG A 586 -2.99 -28.70 10.55
CA ARG A 586 -3.01 -28.06 11.89
C ARG A 586 -3.72 -26.70 11.90
N ALA A 587 -4.13 -26.19 10.73
CA ALA A 587 -4.76 -24.89 10.63
C ALA A 587 -6.27 -25.04 10.90
N ALA A 588 -6.81 -24.18 11.77
CA ALA A 588 -8.26 -24.05 11.92
C ALA A 588 -8.91 -23.83 10.53
N PRO A 589 -10.12 -24.36 10.28
CA PRO A 589 -10.76 -24.35 8.97
C PRO A 589 -10.71 -22.96 8.33
N SER A 590 -10.46 -22.92 7.03
CA SER A 590 -10.36 -21.67 6.25
C SER A 590 -11.58 -20.79 6.54
N ARG A 591 -11.35 -19.66 7.23
CA ARG A 591 -12.40 -18.67 7.51
C ARG A 591 -12.60 -17.82 6.26
N ILE A 592 -13.22 -18.41 5.25
CA ILE A 592 -13.78 -17.62 4.16
C ILE A 592 -15.07 -17.01 4.71
N ARG A 593 -15.16 -15.68 4.74
CA ARG A 593 -16.39 -15.01 5.17
C ARG A 593 -17.46 -15.18 4.09
N GLY A 594 -18.63 -15.67 4.48
CA GLY A 594 -19.80 -15.85 3.60
C GLY A 594 -20.71 -16.98 4.07
N ALA A 595 -21.97 -16.95 3.63
CA ALA A 595 -22.97 -17.98 3.92
C ALA A 595 -22.96 -19.03 2.78
N PHE A 596 -22.02 -19.96 2.82
CA PHE A 596 -21.84 -20.97 1.77
C PHE A 596 -22.64 -22.25 2.03
N VAL A 597 -23.16 -22.87 0.97
CA VAL A 597 -23.67 -24.26 1.05
C VAL A 597 -22.50 -25.22 0.95
N GLY A 598 -22.32 -26.01 2.01
CA GLY A 598 -21.28 -27.04 2.09
C GLY A 598 -19.89 -26.52 2.42
N ARG A 599 -18.88 -27.37 2.18
CA ARG A 599 -17.47 -27.05 2.40
C ARG A 599 -16.89 -26.29 1.21
N VAL A 600 -15.92 -25.44 1.50
CA VAL A 600 -15.04 -24.82 0.52
C VAL A 600 -14.32 -25.92 -0.29
N HIS A 601 -14.40 -25.88 -1.62
CA HIS A 601 -13.62 -26.75 -2.50
C HIS A 601 -12.17 -26.26 -2.57
N HIS A 602 -11.22 -27.19 -2.60
CA HIS A 602 -9.79 -26.84 -2.55
C HIS A 602 -9.06 -27.37 -3.76
N TRP A 603 -8.45 -26.46 -4.53
CA TRP A 603 -7.39 -26.78 -5.48
C TRP A 603 -6.08 -26.88 -4.72
N ARG A 604 -5.55 -28.11 -4.65
CA ARG A 604 -4.42 -28.41 -3.78
C ARG A 604 -3.11 -28.40 -4.56
N LEU A 605 -2.19 -27.54 -4.15
CA LEU A 605 -0.83 -27.44 -4.68
C LEU A 605 0.14 -28.27 -3.86
N ARG A 606 1.30 -28.61 -4.44
CA ARG A 606 2.45 -29.16 -3.69
C ARG A 606 3.64 -28.23 -3.88
N GLY A 607 4.52 -28.17 -2.88
CA GLY A 607 5.74 -27.38 -2.97
C GLY A 607 6.52 -27.66 -4.25
N SER A 608 6.71 -28.94 -4.58
CA SER A 608 7.43 -29.44 -5.77
C SER A 608 6.74 -29.17 -7.11
N ALA A 609 5.50 -28.70 -7.09
CA ALA A 609 4.66 -28.49 -8.25
C ALA A 609 4.26 -27.01 -8.34
N ILE A 610 5.15 -26.08 -7.97
CA ILE A 610 4.95 -24.64 -8.16
C ILE A 610 5.57 -24.23 -9.51
N PRO A 611 4.90 -23.39 -10.30
CA PRO A 611 3.64 -22.70 -9.98
C PRO A 611 2.40 -23.58 -10.10
N TRP A 612 2.48 -24.73 -10.78
CA TRP A 612 1.36 -25.68 -10.88
C TRP A 612 1.80 -27.11 -11.19
N TRP A 613 0.85 -28.06 -11.11
CA TRP A 613 1.05 -29.46 -11.49
C TRP A 613 1.43 -29.58 -12.96
N SER A 614 2.65 -30.06 -13.21
CA SER A 614 3.17 -30.27 -14.57
C SER A 614 2.40 -31.38 -15.29
N ALA A 615 2.55 -31.45 -16.62
CA ALA A 615 1.92 -32.49 -17.42
C ALA A 615 2.30 -33.93 -17.00
N GLU A 616 3.49 -34.09 -16.41
CA GLU A 616 4.00 -35.38 -15.94
C GLU A 616 3.48 -35.78 -14.55
N GLN A 617 2.93 -34.84 -13.78
CA GLN A 617 2.49 -35.06 -12.41
C GLN A 617 0.98 -34.97 -12.29
N PRO A 618 0.26 -36.08 -12.02
CA PRO A 618 -1.19 -36.04 -11.91
C PRO A 618 -1.62 -35.22 -10.68
N PRO A 619 -2.49 -34.21 -10.85
CA PRO A 619 -3.01 -33.45 -9.74
C PRO A 619 -3.96 -34.29 -8.88
N PRO A 620 -4.19 -33.93 -7.60
CA PRO A 620 -5.20 -34.56 -6.76
C PRO A 620 -6.59 -34.45 -7.39
N ALA A 621 -7.45 -35.44 -7.15
CA ALA A 621 -8.81 -35.44 -7.64
C ALA A 621 -9.54 -34.11 -7.32
N GLY A 622 -10.15 -33.50 -8.35
CA GLY A 622 -10.84 -32.22 -8.26
C GLY A 622 -9.94 -30.98 -8.36
N THR A 623 -8.62 -31.13 -8.49
CA THR A 623 -7.70 -30.04 -8.84
C THR A 623 -7.34 -30.14 -10.33
N PRO A 624 -7.52 -29.09 -11.14
CA PRO A 624 -7.13 -29.11 -12.55
C PRO A 624 -5.60 -29.14 -12.68
N GLY A 625 -5.07 -29.85 -13.68
CA GLY A 625 -3.64 -29.80 -14.04
C GLY A 625 -3.31 -28.58 -14.89
N ALA A 626 -2.02 -28.33 -15.15
CA ALA A 626 -1.60 -27.16 -15.95
C ALA A 626 -2.20 -27.18 -17.36
N ALA A 627 -2.27 -28.36 -17.99
CA ALA A 627 -2.90 -28.54 -19.31
C ALA A 627 -4.38 -28.15 -19.32
N SER A 628 -5.12 -28.53 -18.28
CA SER A 628 -6.55 -28.21 -18.17
C SER A 628 -6.76 -26.70 -18.00
N LEU A 629 -5.98 -26.05 -17.13
CA LEU A 629 -6.06 -24.60 -16.96
C LEU A 629 -5.66 -23.84 -18.23
N TRP A 630 -4.60 -24.28 -18.90
CA TRP A 630 -4.17 -23.70 -20.18
C TRP A 630 -5.25 -23.82 -21.25
N ALA A 631 -5.86 -24.99 -21.41
CA ALA A 631 -6.95 -25.19 -22.36
C ALA A 631 -8.14 -24.25 -22.06
N TRP A 632 -8.55 -24.14 -20.79
CA TRP A 632 -9.60 -23.19 -20.39
C TRP A 632 -9.22 -21.74 -20.69
N ALA A 633 -7.95 -21.37 -20.47
CA ALA A 633 -7.45 -20.01 -20.66
C ALA A 633 -7.14 -19.65 -22.11
N ALA A 634 -6.83 -20.61 -23.00
CA ALA A 634 -6.36 -20.36 -24.36
C ALA A 634 -7.31 -20.83 -25.47
N HIS A 635 -8.14 -21.86 -25.26
CA HIS A 635 -9.02 -22.40 -26.30
C HIS A 635 -10.27 -21.55 -26.47
N GLU A 636 -10.71 -21.37 -27.73
CA GLU A 636 -11.91 -20.59 -28.07
C GLU A 636 -13.16 -21.13 -27.38
N GLN A 637 -13.38 -22.44 -27.51
CA GLN A 637 -14.47 -23.17 -26.88
C GLN A 637 -13.92 -24.31 -26.01
N PRO A 638 -14.56 -24.63 -24.87
CA PRO A 638 -14.20 -25.79 -24.08
C PRO A 638 -14.59 -27.08 -24.82
N SER A 639 -13.76 -28.12 -24.69
CA SER A 639 -14.10 -29.44 -25.22
C SER A 639 -15.17 -30.13 -24.37
N ALA A 640 -15.81 -31.17 -24.93
CA ALA A 640 -16.79 -31.97 -24.19
C ALA A 640 -16.18 -32.58 -22.91
N GLU A 641 -14.92 -33.01 -22.96
CA GLU A 641 -14.19 -33.54 -21.80
C GLU A 641 -13.96 -32.47 -20.73
N MET A 642 -13.62 -31.24 -21.14
CA MET A 642 -13.47 -30.11 -20.20
C MET A 642 -14.79 -29.81 -19.49
N ILE A 643 -15.91 -29.80 -20.23
CA ILE A 643 -17.25 -29.58 -19.69
C ILE A 643 -17.62 -30.73 -18.73
N ALA A 644 -17.35 -31.98 -19.10
CA ALA A 644 -17.64 -33.15 -18.27
C ALA A 644 -16.85 -33.17 -16.95
N ALA A 645 -15.61 -32.66 -16.95
CA ALA A 645 -14.76 -32.58 -15.75
C ALA A 645 -15.13 -31.42 -14.80
N LEU A 646 -15.85 -30.42 -15.31
CA LEU A 646 -16.12 -29.15 -14.65
C LEU A 646 -16.81 -29.32 -13.28
N PRO A 647 -17.86 -30.16 -13.13
CA PRO A 647 -18.52 -30.37 -11.85
C PRO A 647 -17.58 -30.92 -10.76
N MET A 648 -16.61 -31.76 -11.12
CA MET A 648 -15.60 -32.25 -10.18
C MET A 648 -14.56 -31.16 -9.84
N GLN A 649 -14.11 -30.41 -10.85
CA GLN A 649 -13.08 -29.37 -10.68
C GLN A 649 -13.58 -28.17 -9.87
N LEU A 650 -14.86 -27.84 -9.93
CA LEU A 650 -15.48 -26.79 -9.11
C LEU A 650 -16.08 -27.32 -7.78
N GLY A 651 -15.97 -28.62 -7.49
CA GLY A 651 -16.50 -29.21 -6.26
C GLY A 651 -18.04 -29.22 -6.18
N ILE A 652 -18.71 -29.38 -7.31
CA ILE A 652 -20.18 -29.40 -7.42
C ILE A 652 -20.76 -30.78 -7.07
N VAL A 653 -20.10 -31.87 -7.44
CA VAL A 653 -20.66 -33.25 -7.41
C VAL A 653 -20.51 -33.96 -6.05
N ARG A 654 -19.67 -33.48 -5.12
CA ARG A 654 -19.41 -34.23 -3.86
C ARG A 654 -20.34 -33.81 -2.73
N SER A 655 -21.08 -34.77 -2.18
CA SER A 655 -21.58 -34.71 -0.80
C SER A 655 -20.43 -35.04 0.18
N VAL A 656 -20.23 -34.12 1.13
CA VAL A 656 -19.66 -34.28 2.48
C VAL A 656 -18.50 -35.29 2.67
N GLU A 657 -17.26 -34.80 2.65
CA GLU A 657 -16.38 -35.09 3.80
C GLU A 657 -16.68 -34.01 4.87
N SER A 658 -16.68 -34.35 6.16
CA SER A 658 -17.37 -33.65 7.27
C SER A 658 -16.57 -32.54 7.95
N GLY A 659 -16.90 -31.27 7.74
CA GLY A 659 -16.17 -30.14 8.36
C GLY A 659 -17.02 -28.89 8.34
N PHE A 660 -17.23 -28.38 9.54
CA PHE A 660 -18.24 -27.40 9.88
C PHE A 660 -17.91 -26.02 9.31
N SER A 661 -18.79 -25.46 8.47
CA SER A 661 -18.94 -24.02 8.36
C SER A 661 -19.80 -23.55 9.54
N ARG A 662 -19.34 -22.56 10.31
CA ARG A 662 -20.21 -21.93 11.30
C ARG A 662 -21.15 -20.98 10.55
N PRO A 663 -22.48 -21.08 10.69
CA PRO A 663 -23.36 -20.04 10.21
C PRO A 663 -22.96 -18.71 10.85
N LEU A 664 -22.92 -17.66 10.04
CA LEU A 664 -22.85 -16.28 10.54
C LEU A 664 -24.05 -16.10 11.50
N ARG A 665 -23.77 -15.95 12.80
CA ARG A 665 -24.73 -15.25 13.66
C ARG A 665 -24.69 -13.80 13.19
N VAL A 666 -25.68 -13.41 12.40
CA VAL A 666 -26.00 -12.00 12.17
C VAL A 666 -26.35 -11.45 13.56
N ALA A 667 -25.52 -10.55 14.06
CA ALA A 667 -25.80 -9.73 15.24
C ALA A 667 -26.41 -8.42 14.76
#